data_AF-A0A8H6E6T4-F1
#
_entry.id   AF-A0A8H6E6T4-F1
#
_cell.length_a   1.000
_cell.length_b   1.000
_cell.length_c   1.000
_cell.angle_alpha   90.00
_cell.angle_beta   90.00
_cell.angle_gamma   90.00
#
_symmetry.space_group_name_H-M   'P 1'
#
loop_
_entity.id
_entity.type
_entity.pdbx_description
1 polymer ?
#
loop_
_entity_poly.entity_id
_entity_poly.type
_entity_poly.pdbx_seq_one_letter_code
_entity_poly.pdbx_strand_id
1 'polypeptide(L)'
;MASESTPLLQVVSVAPQRHRYPHHRLRQLCTYSLGMLLVVSVFLFLLPSAVLPREHGSIWSYFPGANPFPHNAWPHGYGLSYEELQAILQITPSAEKAREWSSYYTAGPHLAGKNLSQAIWTQERWQEFGIEDANIVAYDVYINYPLDHRLALLKKTKDKTEVTYEASLEEDVLEEDHTSGLPDRVPTFHGYSASGNVTAQFVYVNFGTYADYEDLVNANVRLAGKIAIAKYGRNFRGLKIKRAQELGMVGVILYDDPQEDGEITEENGYKAYPEGPARNPSAVQRGSAQFLSIAPGDPTTPGWPSKPGCDRKDPSGSIPSIPSIPISYKEAIPLLKALNGHGPKASDFNERWQGGKLGNKGVEYNIGPSPDDVVINLHNQQEYVTTPLWNVIGVIKGAIPDEVVILGNHRDAWIAGGAADPNSGSAALNEVVRSFGEALKAGWKPLRTIVFASWDGEEYGLLGSTEWVEDQLPWLSKANVAYLNVDVAASGTKLGPAASPLLNNVIYDITGLVQSPNQTVPGQTVRDVWDGHINTMGSGSDFTAFQDFAGVASFDLGFNRGPEDPVYHYHSNYDSFDWMERFGDHGWLYHEACTKLWALAAAKLVETPVLSLSAADYSVGLGQYLENIKPDAKHLPGGEFDFGSLDRAIAEFQAVAKQFDAYSADLTSQLAEDLPWYLWWKKVRLYFQIRIVNDKYKALERAFLYEPGLDGRSWFKHVVFAPGIWTGYSGATYPGLVESFDAGDVGNAQPEMIEYVGVPKDEVAKWVGISSAVTSISQAVMAVTWGTASDHMGRKPIILLGLTCTMIFSLLFGVSQTLSMIVITRAFLGLMNGNVGIIRTMVAEMVPEKELQPRAFSVMPLVWTIGTIFGPAFGGALARPAEKHPEIFGDSEFFKRNPFILPNLASAFLFIIGIATGFLFLHETLATRKDRRDYGLVLGSMLASSCTSRERKERYIVQDTETTPLLGETPSQQKKAPAKRPSWKEVFSPQSRLVLIAYALLSLHTMAFDSLLPVFLHTPAQQIHDNPDVHLPFKFIGGFGVDSQTIGMYYTLIGIIGMFLQFIVFPMAAKRFGVLNCLKGVVLVFPMIYFVTPFTSLVPESLRHVTVFFLMLSKLSASIFGFPCITILLTNSATSLTVLGTLNGVATSVSAVGRAAGPAICGAAFSFGVKKGYIIFPWWTLTIFGILSAIPIYWTVETDGFQGNGVVEEDEEPQETEYGAADQRRSPESRACH
;
A
#
# COMPACT_ATOMS: atom_id res chain seq x y z
N MET A 1 -79.46 60.28 7.36
CA MET A 1 -79.33 60.26 8.83
C MET A 1 -78.34 59.15 9.14
N ALA A 2 -77.07 59.48 9.35
CA ALA A 2 -76.47 59.91 10.64
C ALA A 2 -76.48 58.72 11.62
N SER A 3 -75.43 58.33 12.34
CA SER A 3 -74.07 58.85 12.63
C SER A 3 -73.50 57.79 13.62
N GLU A 4 -72.25 57.36 13.56
CA GLU A 4 -71.14 57.77 14.47
C GLU A 4 -70.01 56.73 14.24
N SER A 5 -68.85 57.07 13.66
CA SER A 5 -67.63 57.70 14.20
C SER A 5 -66.59 56.71 14.83
N THR A 6 -65.64 56.32 13.97
CA THR A 6 -64.17 56.00 14.10
C THR A 6 -63.42 56.28 15.42
N PRO A 7 -62.16 55.80 15.67
CA PRO A 7 -61.15 55.14 14.78
C PRO A 7 -60.46 53.90 15.46
N LEU A 8 -59.63 53.05 14.83
CA LEU A 8 -58.22 53.26 14.46
C LEU A 8 -57.71 51.97 13.79
N LEU A 9 -57.19 52.11 12.58
CA LEU A 9 -56.40 51.11 11.87
C LEU A 9 -55.16 50.75 12.70
N GLN A 10 -55.09 49.52 13.21
CA GLN A 10 -53.83 48.98 13.73
C GLN A 10 -52.97 48.56 12.54
N VAL A 11 -52.17 49.51 12.06
CA VAL A 11 -51.00 49.26 11.25
C VAL A 11 -50.12 48.29 12.02
N VAL A 12 -49.99 47.05 11.53
CA VAL A 12 -49.03 46.08 12.07
C VAL A 12 -47.64 46.63 11.76
N SER A 13 -46.99 47.23 12.76
CA SER A 13 -45.58 47.59 12.65
C SER A 13 -44.77 46.30 12.59
N VAL A 14 -44.28 45.98 11.39
CA VAL A 14 -43.21 45.01 11.23
C VAL A 14 -42.01 45.55 12.00
N ALA A 15 -41.46 44.75 12.91
CA ALA A 15 -40.31 45.12 13.70
C ALA A 15 -39.19 45.69 12.79
N PRO A 16 -38.48 46.77 13.20
CA PRO A 16 -37.28 47.17 12.49
C PRO A 16 -36.33 45.97 12.46
N GLN A 17 -35.75 45.70 11.29
CA GLN A 17 -34.76 44.65 11.11
C GLN A 17 -33.68 44.78 12.19
N ARG A 18 -33.56 43.77 13.06
CA ARG A 18 -32.35 43.58 13.86
C ARG A 18 -31.18 43.52 12.88
N HIS A 19 -30.28 44.49 12.94
CA HIS A 19 -28.97 44.37 12.30
C HIS A 19 -28.25 43.17 12.93
N ARG A 20 -28.37 42.03 12.24
CA ARG A 20 -27.55 40.84 12.48
C ARG A 20 -26.09 41.24 12.30
N TYR A 21 -25.23 40.66 13.16
CA TYR A 21 -23.76 40.52 13.03
C TYR A 21 -23.14 41.25 11.83
N PRO A 22 -22.16 42.17 12.02
CA PRO A 22 -21.59 43.00 10.94
C PRO A 22 -20.92 42.17 9.82
N HIS A 23 -20.67 40.89 10.06
CA HIS A 23 -20.20 39.93 9.07
C HIS A 23 -21.32 39.06 8.48
N HIS A 24 -22.60 39.46 8.47
CA HIS A 24 -23.67 38.64 7.87
C HIS A 24 -23.42 38.38 6.39
N ARG A 25 -22.83 39.34 5.67
CA ARG A 25 -22.40 39.12 4.28
C ARG A 25 -21.24 38.13 4.20
N LEU A 26 -20.23 38.21 5.06
CA LEU A 26 -19.11 37.26 5.07
C LEU A 26 -19.55 35.86 5.54
N ARG A 27 -20.43 35.75 6.52
CA ARG A 27 -21.03 34.50 6.99
C ARG A 27 -21.95 33.92 5.92
N GLN A 28 -22.80 34.72 5.28
CA GLN A 28 -23.62 34.26 4.15
C GLN A 28 -22.74 33.90 2.97
N LEU A 29 -21.70 34.66 2.65
CA LEU A 29 -20.75 34.32 1.60
C LEU A 29 -20.08 33.01 1.96
N CYS A 30 -19.52 32.81 3.15
CA CYS A 30 -18.91 31.55 3.57
C CYS A 30 -19.92 30.39 3.66
N THR A 31 -21.18 30.63 4.03
CA THR A 31 -22.22 29.58 4.12
C THR A 31 -22.78 29.22 2.75
N TYR A 32 -22.93 30.21 1.85
CA TYR A 32 -23.27 30.00 0.45
C TYR A 32 -22.08 29.44 -0.31
N SER A 33 -20.84 29.79 0.04
CA SER A 33 -19.61 29.22 -0.53
C SER A 33 -19.43 27.79 -0.03
N LEU A 34 -19.61 27.48 1.25
CA LEU A 34 -19.59 26.08 1.72
C LEU A 34 -20.77 25.28 1.15
N GLY A 35 -21.96 25.85 1.14
CA GLY A 35 -23.16 25.20 0.61
C GLY A 35 -23.11 25.01 -0.90
N MET A 36 -22.59 25.99 -1.64
CA MET A 36 -22.34 25.92 -3.08
C MET A 36 -21.16 25.02 -3.37
N LEU A 37 -20.11 24.97 -2.55
CA LEU A 37 -19.02 24.02 -2.71
C LEU A 37 -19.50 22.60 -2.41
N LEU A 38 -20.43 22.40 -1.48
CA LEU A 38 -21.05 21.11 -1.19
C LEU A 38 -22.07 20.70 -2.26
N VAL A 39 -22.87 21.63 -2.78
CA VAL A 39 -23.76 21.39 -3.91
C VAL A 39 -22.96 21.20 -5.18
N VAL A 40 -21.91 21.99 -5.44
CA VAL A 40 -20.98 21.82 -6.57
C VAL A 40 -20.17 20.56 -6.40
N SER A 41 -19.80 20.11 -5.20
CA SER A 41 -19.19 18.79 -5.01
C SER A 41 -20.19 17.66 -5.27
N VAL A 42 -21.46 17.81 -4.88
CA VAL A 42 -22.52 16.85 -5.22
C VAL A 42 -22.87 16.90 -6.71
N PHE A 43 -22.88 18.08 -7.32
CA PHE A 43 -23.19 18.30 -8.73
C PHE A 43 -21.99 17.96 -9.61
N LEU A 44 -20.74 18.12 -9.16
CA LEU A 44 -19.49 17.60 -9.76
C LEU A 44 -19.25 16.15 -9.39
N PHE A 45 -20.02 15.56 -8.48
CA PHE A 45 -20.08 14.11 -8.28
C PHE A 45 -21.12 13.48 -9.21
N LEU A 46 -22.20 14.20 -9.50
CA LEU A 46 -23.28 13.78 -10.42
C LEU A 46 -23.04 14.19 -11.88
N LEU A 47 -22.31 15.28 -12.19
CA LEU A 47 -22.02 15.71 -13.57
C LEU A 47 -21.06 14.77 -14.29
N PRO A 48 -20.01 14.21 -13.65
CA PRO A 48 -19.21 13.15 -14.23
C PRO A 48 -20.06 11.96 -14.66
N SER A 49 -21.15 11.67 -13.95
CA SER A 49 -22.10 10.62 -14.35
C SER A 49 -23.06 11.02 -15.48
N ALA A 50 -23.14 12.32 -15.82
CA ALA A 50 -24.10 12.86 -16.79
C ALA A 50 -23.47 13.56 -18.02
N VAL A 51 -22.20 13.98 -17.97
CA VAL A 51 -21.58 14.88 -18.98
C VAL A 51 -20.14 14.49 -19.38
N LEU A 52 -19.42 13.63 -18.64
CA LEU A 52 -18.07 13.16 -19.03
C LEU A 52 -18.12 12.02 -20.08
N PRO A 53 -17.02 11.79 -20.82
CA PRO A 53 -17.04 11.09 -22.10
C PRO A 53 -17.58 9.66 -22.03
N ARG A 54 -18.19 9.26 -23.14
CA ARG A 54 -18.80 7.95 -23.40
C ARG A 54 -17.72 6.85 -23.45
N GLU A 55 -17.30 6.32 -22.31
CA GLU A 55 -16.47 5.10 -22.26
C GLU A 55 -17.33 3.84 -22.00
N HIS A 56 -16.88 2.71 -22.56
CA HIS A 56 -17.57 1.41 -22.51
C HIS A 56 -17.68 0.89 -21.06
N GLY A 57 -18.88 0.42 -20.67
CA GLY A 57 -19.18 -0.11 -19.32
C GLY A 57 -20.12 0.75 -18.46
N SER A 58 -20.50 1.94 -18.93
CA SER A 58 -21.44 2.86 -18.25
C SER A 58 -22.87 2.30 -18.13
N ILE A 59 -23.62 2.71 -17.09
CA ILE A 59 -25.07 2.41 -16.92
C ILE A 59 -25.93 2.79 -18.14
N TRP A 60 -25.41 3.63 -19.04
CA TRP A 60 -26.02 4.00 -20.32
C TRP A 60 -25.99 2.90 -21.40
N SER A 61 -25.08 1.90 -21.33
CA SER A 61 -25.10 0.71 -22.19
C SER A 61 -26.23 -0.28 -21.86
N TYR A 62 -27.03 0.04 -20.85
CA TYR A 62 -28.12 -0.79 -20.32
C TYR A 62 -29.51 -0.21 -20.64
N PHE A 63 -29.59 0.83 -21.48
CA PHE A 63 -30.87 1.32 -22.02
C PHE A 63 -31.34 0.50 -23.24
N PRO A 64 -32.65 0.36 -23.46
CA PRO A 64 -33.20 -0.34 -24.61
C PRO A 64 -32.76 0.35 -25.92
N GLY A 65 -31.85 -0.27 -26.67
CA GLY A 65 -31.31 0.24 -27.95
C GLY A 65 -29.79 0.26 -28.07
N ALA A 66 -29.03 0.07 -26.98
CA ALA A 66 -27.58 -0.13 -27.05
C ALA A 66 -27.25 -1.60 -27.40
N ASN A 67 -26.28 -1.84 -28.30
CA ASN A 67 -25.72 -3.18 -28.48
C ASN A 67 -24.73 -3.44 -27.33
N PRO A 68 -25.00 -4.37 -26.39
CA PRO A 68 -24.15 -4.60 -25.23
C PRO A 68 -22.88 -5.40 -25.56
N PHE A 69 -22.80 -5.97 -26.77
CA PHE A 69 -21.65 -6.72 -27.24
C PHE A 69 -20.58 -5.78 -27.81
N PRO A 70 -19.28 -6.14 -27.72
CA PRO A 70 -18.20 -5.32 -28.27
C PRO A 70 -18.35 -5.08 -29.79
N HIS A 71 -18.98 -6.02 -30.49
CA HIS A 71 -19.40 -5.87 -31.89
C HIS A 71 -20.49 -6.88 -32.26
N ASN A 72 -21.05 -6.78 -33.47
CA ASN A 72 -22.18 -7.59 -33.95
C ASN A 72 -21.85 -9.08 -34.19
N ALA A 73 -20.56 -9.45 -34.25
CA ALA A 73 -20.11 -10.82 -34.55
C ALA A 73 -19.72 -11.63 -33.30
N TRP A 74 -19.78 -11.01 -32.11
CA TRP A 74 -19.51 -11.68 -30.84
C TRP A 74 -20.38 -12.95 -30.66
N PRO A 75 -19.82 -14.08 -30.19
CA PRO A 75 -18.50 -14.24 -29.57
C PRO A 75 -17.34 -14.52 -30.52
N HIS A 76 -17.58 -14.56 -31.83
CA HIS A 76 -16.52 -14.73 -32.82
C HIS A 76 -15.79 -13.42 -33.07
N GLY A 77 -14.51 -13.48 -33.43
CA GLY A 77 -13.73 -12.33 -33.85
C GLY A 77 -14.31 -11.67 -35.11
N TYR A 78 -13.82 -10.46 -35.43
CA TYR A 78 -14.22 -9.76 -36.66
C TYR A 78 -13.22 -10.07 -37.79
N GLY A 79 -13.72 -10.42 -38.96
CA GLY A 79 -12.92 -10.71 -40.15
C GLY A 79 -12.57 -12.19 -40.30
N LEU A 80 -11.60 -12.66 -39.51
CA LEU A 80 -11.07 -14.03 -39.58
C LEU A 80 -11.60 -14.93 -38.46
N SER A 81 -11.70 -16.23 -38.72
CA SER A 81 -11.88 -17.24 -37.67
C SER A 81 -10.61 -17.40 -36.83
N TYR A 82 -10.74 -17.97 -35.63
CA TYR A 82 -9.57 -18.23 -34.77
C TYR A 82 -8.59 -19.22 -35.42
N GLU A 83 -9.10 -20.23 -36.13
CA GLU A 83 -8.30 -21.20 -36.87
C GLU A 83 -7.56 -20.55 -38.05
N GLU A 84 -8.23 -19.63 -38.77
CA GLU A 84 -7.61 -18.87 -39.86
C GLU A 84 -6.50 -17.95 -39.34
N LEU A 85 -6.73 -17.28 -38.19
CA LEU A 85 -5.69 -16.49 -37.53
C LEU A 85 -4.50 -17.39 -37.13
N GLN A 86 -4.76 -18.53 -36.48
CA GLN A 86 -3.71 -19.47 -36.10
C GLN A 86 -2.92 -19.98 -37.31
N ALA A 87 -3.57 -20.18 -38.46
CA ALA A 87 -2.90 -20.57 -39.69
C ALA A 87 -1.97 -19.47 -40.21
N ILE A 88 -2.42 -18.20 -40.23
CA ILE A 88 -1.57 -17.06 -40.59
C ILE A 88 -0.36 -16.97 -39.67
N LEU A 89 -0.55 -17.07 -38.35
CA LEU A 89 0.53 -16.95 -37.37
C LEU A 89 1.53 -18.11 -37.42
N GLN A 90 1.15 -19.26 -37.98
CA GLN A 90 2.05 -20.41 -38.18
C GLN A 90 2.77 -20.40 -39.53
N ILE A 91 2.15 -19.82 -40.57
CA ILE A 91 2.70 -19.79 -41.93
C ILE A 91 3.58 -18.56 -42.14
N THR A 92 3.26 -17.44 -41.48
CA THR A 92 3.93 -16.16 -41.75
C THR A 92 5.37 -16.14 -41.28
N PRO A 93 5.72 -16.53 -40.03
CA PRO A 93 7.11 -16.53 -39.56
C PRO A 93 8.03 -17.38 -40.44
N SER A 94 9.21 -16.86 -40.79
CA SER A 94 10.21 -17.63 -41.54
C SER A 94 11.62 -17.47 -41.02
N ALA A 95 12.39 -18.57 -41.04
CA ALA A 95 13.82 -18.60 -40.77
C ALA A 95 14.62 -17.53 -41.55
N GLU A 96 14.32 -17.33 -42.83
CA GLU A 96 15.00 -16.34 -43.69
C GLU A 96 14.80 -14.91 -43.17
N LYS A 97 13.58 -14.57 -42.72
CA LYS A 97 13.31 -13.24 -42.17
C LYS A 97 13.89 -13.06 -40.79
N ALA A 98 13.80 -14.07 -39.92
CA ALA A 98 14.49 -14.03 -38.62
C ALA A 98 15.99 -13.75 -38.78
N ARG A 99 16.64 -14.43 -39.73
CA ARG A 99 18.04 -14.20 -40.11
C ARG A 99 18.29 -12.77 -40.62
N GLU A 100 17.44 -12.26 -41.50
CA GLU A 100 17.55 -10.89 -42.02
C GLU A 100 17.45 -9.85 -40.90
N TRP A 101 16.49 -10.00 -39.98
CA TRP A 101 16.32 -9.09 -38.85
C TRP A 101 17.49 -9.14 -37.88
N SER A 102 17.93 -10.35 -37.51
CA SER A 102 19.09 -10.52 -36.64
C SER A 102 20.35 -9.92 -37.26
N SER A 103 20.58 -10.13 -38.56
CA SER A 103 21.69 -9.50 -39.28
C SER A 103 21.66 -7.98 -39.24
N TYR A 104 20.48 -7.35 -39.26
CA TYR A 104 20.35 -5.90 -39.14
C TYR A 104 20.62 -5.43 -37.71
N TYR A 105 20.00 -6.08 -36.72
CA TYR A 105 20.14 -5.67 -35.33
C TYR A 105 21.59 -5.80 -34.84
N THR A 106 22.31 -6.83 -35.28
CA THR A 106 23.71 -7.13 -34.92
C THR A 106 24.76 -6.42 -35.79
N ALA A 107 24.37 -5.51 -36.69
CA ALA A 107 25.30 -4.89 -37.64
C ALA A 107 26.17 -3.76 -37.05
N GLY A 108 25.91 -3.32 -35.81
CA GLY A 108 26.63 -2.20 -35.20
C GLY A 108 26.27 -1.98 -33.72
N PRO A 109 27.06 -1.21 -32.96
CA PRO A 109 26.87 -1.01 -31.52
C PRO A 109 25.51 -0.41 -31.20
N HIS A 110 24.81 -1.05 -30.27
CA HIS A 110 23.53 -0.60 -29.76
C HIS A 110 23.47 -0.67 -28.24
N LEU A 111 24.56 -0.21 -27.60
CA LEU A 111 24.58 0.06 -26.17
C LEU A 111 23.46 1.03 -25.78
N ALA A 112 22.85 0.79 -24.61
CA ALA A 112 21.76 1.59 -24.07
C ALA A 112 21.99 3.10 -24.23
N GLY A 113 20.99 3.79 -24.80
CA GLY A 113 21.03 5.24 -25.01
C GLY A 113 21.99 5.74 -26.09
N LYS A 114 22.59 4.85 -26.91
CA LYS A 114 23.49 5.23 -28.02
C LYS A 114 22.92 4.98 -29.42
N ASN A 115 21.85 4.18 -29.58
CA ASN A 115 21.34 3.81 -30.90
C ASN A 115 19.86 4.18 -31.16
N LEU A 116 19.60 5.50 -31.23
CA LEU A 116 18.29 6.04 -31.64
C LEU A 116 17.91 5.62 -33.07
N SER A 117 18.87 5.47 -33.98
CA SER A 117 18.59 5.08 -35.38
C SER A 117 17.90 3.72 -35.47
N GLN A 118 18.29 2.76 -34.64
CA GLN A 118 17.69 1.44 -34.61
C GLN A 118 16.27 1.48 -34.02
N ALA A 119 16.02 2.32 -33.01
CA ALA A 119 14.67 2.56 -32.49
C ALA A 119 13.72 3.16 -33.56
N ILE A 120 14.22 4.14 -34.32
CA ILE A 120 13.48 4.72 -35.46
C ILE A 120 13.22 3.66 -36.53
N TRP A 121 14.22 2.85 -36.86
CA TRP A 121 14.06 1.77 -37.83
C TRP A 121 13.00 0.76 -37.40
N THR A 122 13.02 0.32 -36.12
CA THR A 122 12.01 -0.59 -35.56
C THR A 122 10.61 0.02 -35.65
N GLN A 123 10.47 1.30 -35.28
CA GLN A 123 9.20 2.03 -35.42
C GLN A 123 8.70 2.03 -36.88
N GLU A 124 9.57 2.38 -37.83
CA GLU A 124 9.23 2.41 -39.27
C GLU A 124 8.84 1.02 -39.80
N ARG A 125 9.54 -0.05 -39.38
CA ARG A 125 9.20 -1.42 -39.78
C ARG A 125 7.81 -1.81 -39.27
N TRP A 126 7.49 -1.51 -38.01
CA TRP A 126 6.18 -1.83 -37.45
C TRP A 126 5.05 -1.08 -38.17
N GLN A 127 5.28 0.19 -38.53
CA GLN A 127 4.34 0.95 -39.35
C GLN A 127 4.17 0.33 -40.74
N GLU A 128 5.25 -0.11 -41.39
CA GLU A 128 5.21 -0.81 -42.69
C GLU A 128 4.44 -2.14 -42.62
N PHE A 129 4.53 -2.86 -41.49
CA PHE A 129 3.77 -4.08 -41.25
C PHE A 129 2.26 -3.82 -41.06
N GLY A 130 1.86 -2.56 -40.81
CA GLY A 130 0.46 -2.15 -40.68
C GLY A 130 0.09 -1.66 -39.27
N ILE A 131 1.06 -1.50 -38.36
CA ILE A 131 0.82 -0.97 -37.02
C ILE A 131 1.01 0.56 -37.04
N GLU A 132 -0.03 1.27 -37.46
CA GLU A 132 0.04 2.73 -37.63
C GLU A 132 0.34 3.48 -36.31
N ASP A 133 -0.12 2.94 -35.17
CA ASP A 133 0.07 3.52 -33.84
C ASP A 133 1.37 3.01 -33.17
N ALA A 134 2.50 3.19 -33.86
CA ALA A 134 3.84 2.87 -33.35
C ALA A 134 4.63 4.15 -33.07
N ASN A 135 5.04 4.34 -31.81
CA ASN A 135 5.65 5.57 -31.30
C ASN A 135 6.87 5.30 -30.43
N ILE A 136 7.83 6.24 -30.41
CA ILE A 136 8.97 6.22 -29.50
C ILE A 136 8.61 6.93 -28.19
N VAL A 137 8.87 6.27 -27.06
CA VAL A 137 8.71 6.82 -25.71
C VAL A 137 10.09 6.92 -25.07
N ALA A 138 10.46 8.12 -24.62
CA ALA A 138 11.78 8.39 -24.06
C ALA A 138 11.77 8.63 -22.54
N TYR A 139 12.88 8.23 -21.91
CA TYR A 139 13.19 8.44 -20.49
C TYR A 139 14.65 8.87 -20.36
N ASP A 140 14.93 9.88 -19.54
CA ASP A 140 16.29 10.36 -19.31
C ASP A 140 16.86 9.60 -18.11
N VAL A 141 17.73 8.60 -18.29
CA VAL A 141 18.19 7.74 -17.19
C VAL A 141 19.62 8.04 -16.76
N TYR A 142 19.97 7.77 -15.50
CA TYR A 142 21.34 7.90 -15.00
C TYR A 142 22.15 6.61 -15.25
N ILE A 143 23.13 6.66 -16.17
CA ILE A 143 23.98 5.51 -16.55
C ILE A 143 25.45 5.91 -16.69
N ASN A 144 26.36 4.93 -16.82
CA ASN A 144 27.77 5.17 -17.04
C ASN A 144 28.31 4.57 -18.35
N TYR A 145 29.38 5.17 -18.86
CA TYR A 145 30.17 4.68 -19.98
C TYR A 145 31.67 4.58 -19.61
N PRO A 146 32.41 3.62 -20.18
CA PRO A 146 33.83 3.45 -19.88
C PRO A 146 34.67 4.56 -20.53
N LEU A 147 35.62 5.13 -19.78
CA LEU A 147 36.59 6.13 -20.27
C LEU A 147 38.01 5.58 -20.37
N ASP A 148 38.47 4.89 -19.34
CA ASP A 148 39.84 4.35 -19.26
C ASP A 148 39.88 3.19 -18.26
N HIS A 149 40.72 2.19 -18.52
CA HIS A 149 40.87 1.03 -17.64
C HIS A 149 42.25 0.40 -17.77
N ARG A 150 42.73 -0.24 -16.69
CA ARG A 150 43.99 -0.98 -16.69
C ARG A 150 43.97 -2.05 -15.62
N LEU A 151 44.49 -3.22 -15.97
CA LEU A 151 44.72 -4.31 -15.03
C LEU A 151 46.13 -4.86 -15.19
N ALA A 152 46.93 -4.77 -14.12
CA ALA A 152 48.32 -5.22 -14.15
C ALA A 152 48.71 -5.96 -12.87
N LEU A 153 49.46 -7.05 -13.02
CA LEU A 153 50.13 -7.75 -11.95
C LEU A 153 51.51 -7.13 -11.74
N LEU A 154 51.80 -6.74 -10.50
CA LEU A 154 53.00 -6.03 -10.13
C LEU A 154 53.81 -6.84 -9.12
N LYS A 155 55.13 -6.83 -9.28
CA LYS A 155 56.08 -7.33 -8.30
C LYS A 155 56.90 -6.20 -7.69
N LYS A 156 56.81 -6.03 -6.37
CA LYS A 156 57.50 -5.00 -5.60
C LYS A 156 58.83 -5.55 -5.07
N THR A 157 59.94 -5.03 -5.56
CA THR A 157 61.25 -5.19 -4.93
C THR A 157 61.58 -3.94 -4.11
N LYS A 158 62.59 -4.03 -3.20
CA LYS A 158 62.92 -2.95 -2.24
C LYS A 158 63.07 -1.56 -2.86
N ASP A 159 63.46 -1.46 -4.14
CA ASP A 159 63.71 -0.19 -4.84
C ASP A 159 62.93 0.00 -6.16
N LYS A 160 62.14 -1.00 -6.63
CA LYS A 160 61.43 -0.95 -7.93
C LYS A 160 60.11 -1.74 -7.92
N THR A 161 59.10 -1.20 -8.58
CA THR A 161 57.86 -1.92 -8.94
C THR A 161 57.96 -2.34 -10.40
N GLU A 162 57.93 -3.63 -10.67
CA GLU A 162 58.00 -4.22 -12.01
C GLU A 162 56.63 -4.76 -12.42
N VAL A 163 56.22 -4.52 -13.66
CA VAL A 163 55.00 -5.09 -14.24
C VAL A 163 55.34 -6.50 -14.73
N THR A 164 54.81 -7.53 -14.08
CA THR A 164 55.06 -8.93 -14.46
C THR A 164 54.05 -9.44 -15.48
N TYR A 165 52.85 -8.86 -15.49
CA TYR A 165 51.81 -9.13 -16.48
C TYR A 165 50.88 -7.92 -16.58
N GLU A 166 50.39 -7.66 -17.79
CA GLU A 166 49.42 -6.62 -18.09
C GLU A 166 48.35 -7.22 -19.00
N ALA A 167 47.10 -7.10 -18.59
CA ALA A 167 45.96 -7.60 -19.35
C ALA A 167 45.72 -6.70 -20.57
N SER A 168 45.29 -7.29 -21.70
CA SER A 168 44.93 -6.50 -22.89
C SER A 168 43.59 -5.80 -22.70
N LEU A 169 42.68 -6.38 -21.89
CA LEU A 169 41.30 -5.91 -21.67
C LEU A 169 40.50 -5.79 -22.97
N GLU A 170 40.89 -6.57 -23.97
CA GLU A 170 40.32 -6.64 -25.31
C GLU A 170 40.13 -8.11 -25.72
N GLU A 171 39.03 -8.36 -26.41
CA GLU A 171 38.73 -9.66 -27.03
C GLU A 171 39.44 -9.75 -28.39
N ASP A 172 39.93 -10.95 -28.74
CA ASP A 172 40.68 -11.17 -29.97
C ASP A 172 39.80 -10.89 -31.21
N VAL A 173 40.33 -10.17 -32.21
CA VAL A 173 39.67 -9.98 -33.51
C VAL A 173 39.82 -11.24 -34.34
N LEU A 174 38.71 -11.80 -34.81
CA LEU A 174 38.66 -13.03 -35.60
C LEU A 174 38.31 -12.70 -37.06
N GLU A 175 39.03 -13.29 -38.02
CA GLU A 175 38.75 -13.07 -39.45
C GLU A 175 37.40 -13.67 -39.85
N GLU A 176 37.00 -14.75 -39.19
CA GLU A 176 35.77 -15.48 -39.43
C GLU A 176 34.54 -14.88 -38.73
N ASP A 177 34.69 -13.82 -37.94
CA ASP A 177 33.60 -13.16 -37.22
C ASP A 177 33.64 -11.64 -37.45
N HIS A 178 32.71 -11.16 -38.27
CA HIS A 178 32.67 -9.76 -38.69
C HIS A 178 32.42 -8.82 -37.51
N THR A 179 31.65 -9.26 -36.51
CA THR A 179 31.30 -8.47 -35.32
C THR A 179 32.55 -8.21 -34.49
N SER A 180 33.42 -9.21 -34.38
CA SER A 180 34.67 -9.12 -33.61
C SER A 180 35.66 -8.08 -34.17
N GLY A 181 35.53 -7.69 -35.44
CA GLY A 181 36.39 -6.73 -36.14
C GLY A 181 35.84 -5.31 -36.28
N LEU A 182 34.67 -5.00 -35.69
CA LEU A 182 34.08 -3.67 -35.81
C LEU A 182 34.95 -2.58 -35.14
N PRO A 183 35.03 -1.37 -35.73
CA PRO A 183 35.91 -0.30 -35.22
C PRO A 183 35.38 0.39 -33.95
N ASP A 184 34.08 0.28 -33.68
CA ASP A 184 33.34 0.91 -32.59
C ASP A 184 32.94 -0.08 -31.49
N ARG A 185 33.74 -1.15 -31.32
CA ARG A 185 33.58 -2.14 -30.25
C ARG A 185 33.60 -1.49 -28.87
N VAL A 186 32.67 -1.90 -28.03
CA VAL A 186 32.58 -1.44 -26.65
C VAL A 186 33.70 -2.11 -25.84
N PRO A 187 34.54 -1.34 -25.11
CA PRO A 187 35.61 -1.91 -24.31
C PRO A 187 35.06 -2.77 -23.16
N THR A 188 35.93 -3.54 -22.50
CA THR A 188 35.53 -4.37 -21.36
C THR A 188 35.23 -3.52 -20.12
N PHE A 189 34.00 -3.58 -19.62
CA PHE A 189 33.59 -2.85 -18.41
C PHE A 189 32.33 -3.46 -17.79
N HIS A 190 32.03 -3.06 -16.54
CA HIS A 190 30.72 -3.29 -15.95
C HIS A 190 29.91 -1.98 -15.95
N GLY A 191 28.63 -2.10 -16.32
CA GLY A 191 27.64 -1.07 -16.01
C GLY A 191 27.60 -0.81 -14.51
N TYR A 192 27.45 0.45 -14.12
CA TYR A 192 27.46 0.97 -12.76
C TYR A 192 28.71 0.68 -11.92
N SER A 193 29.83 0.27 -12.53
CA SER A 193 31.11 0.15 -11.82
C SER A 193 31.58 1.50 -11.28
N ALA A 194 32.18 1.52 -10.07
CA ALA A 194 32.75 2.74 -9.54
C ALA A 194 34.07 3.10 -10.24
N SER A 195 34.35 4.40 -10.35
CA SER A 195 35.68 4.87 -10.74
C SER A 195 36.66 4.70 -9.57
N GLY A 196 37.88 4.22 -9.84
CA GLY A 196 38.91 4.06 -8.83
C GLY A 196 40.23 3.51 -9.38
N ASN A 197 41.33 3.83 -8.72
CA ASN A 197 42.65 3.28 -9.00
C ASN A 197 43.24 2.72 -7.70
N VAL A 198 43.25 1.39 -7.60
CA VAL A 198 43.64 0.67 -6.40
C VAL A 198 44.82 -0.25 -6.70
N THR A 199 45.73 -0.39 -5.73
CA THR A 199 46.84 -1.34 -5.81
C THR A 199 46.92 -2.13 -4.52
N ALA A 200 46.62 -3.43 -4.58
CA ALA A 200 46.53 -4.27 -3.38
C ALA A 200 46.86 -5.73 -3.65
N GLN A 201 47.14 -6.47 -2.57
CA GLN A 201 47.10 -7.94 -2.58
C GLN A 201 45.69 -8.41 -2.95
N PHE A 202 45.59 -9.64 -3.45
CA PHE A 202 44.33 -10.18 -3.95
C PHE A 202 44.07 -11.59 -3.44
N VAL A 203 42.80 -11.99 -3.52
CA VAL A 203 42.26 -13.26 -3.00
C VAL A 203 41.31 -13.84 -4.05
N TYR A 204 41.39 -15.15 -4.28
CA TYR A 204 40.40 -15.87 -5.09
C TYR A 204 39.19 -16.25 -4.23
N VAL A 205 38.00 -15.90 -4.68
CA VAL A 205 36.76 -15.98 -3.87
C VAL A 205 35.70 -16.93 -4.47
N ASN A 206 36.14 -17.94 -5.22
CA ASN A 206 35.25 -18.86 -5.94
C ASN A 206 34.24 -18.12 -6.83
N PHE A 207 32.93 -18.36 -6.68
CA PHE A 207 31.90 -17.63 -7.40
C PHE A 207 31.55 -16.29 -6.75
N GLY A 208 32.07 -15.97 -5.55
CA GLY A 208 31.72 -14.74 -4.84
C GLY A 208 30.25 -14.70 -4.39
N THR A 209 29.67 -15.86 -4.08
CA THR A 209 28.35 -15.93 -3.42
C THR A 209 28.46 -15.49 -1.97
N TYR A 210 27.33 -15.16 -1.33
CA TYR A 210 27.31 -14.85 0.10
C TYR A 210 27.97 -15.98 0.92
N ALA A 211 27.65 -17.23 0.62
CA ALA A 211 28.21 -18.40 1.28
C ALA A 211 29.72 -18.58 1.05
N ASP A 212 30.23 -18.28 -0.16
CA ASP A 212 31.68 -18.33 -0.43
C ASP A 212 32.43 -17.32 0.45
N TYR A 213 31.91 -16.10 0.58
CA TYR A 213 32.52 -15.10 1.45
C TYR A 213 32.46 -15.50 2.93
N GLU A 214 31.34 -16.08 3.39
CA GLU A 214 31.23 -16.60 4.76
C GLU A 214 32.22 -17.73 5.03
N ASP A 215 32.41 -18.66 4.08
CA ASP A 215 33.39 -19.73 4.19
C ASP A 215 34.81 -19.16 4.36
N LEU A 216 35.16 -18.09 3.63
CA LEU A 216 36.45 -17.40 3.77
C LEU A 216 36.62 -16.69 5.12
N VAL A 217 35.57 -16.01 5.60
CA VAL A 217 35.58 -15.34 6.91
C VAL A 217 35.74 -16.39 8.02
N ASN A 218 35.03 -17.51 7.94
CA ASN A 218 35.12 -18.62 8.88
C ASN A 218 36.50 -19.31 8.85
N ALA A 219 37.13 -19.37 7.68
CA ALA A 219 38.51 -19.82 7.52
C ALA A 219 39.56 -18.78 7.93
N ASN A 220 39.13 -17.63 8.48
CA ASN A 220 39.98 -16.53 8.94
C ASN A 220 40.89 -15.94 7.83
N VAL A 221 40.42 -15.94 6.59
CA VAL A 221 41.09 -15.32 5.45
C VAL A 221 40.87 -13.81 5.49
N ARG A 222 41.95 -13.02 5.39
CA ARG A 222 41.87 -11.55 5.47
C ARG A 222 41.42 -10.94 4.14
N LEU A 223 40.18 -10.47 4.07
CA LEU A 223 39.58 -9.87 2.88
C LEU A 223 39.71 -8.34 2.81
N ALA A 224 39.60 -7.65 3.95
CA ALA A 224 39.63 -6.19 3.99
C ALA A 224 40.93 -5.61 3.40
N GLY A 225 40.80 -4.63 2.50
CA GLY A 225 41.90 -3.99 1.79
C GLY A 225 42.48 -4.82 0.65
N LYS A 226 41.82 -5.90 0.20
CA LYS A 226 42.27 -6.77 -0.90
C LYS A 226 41.38 -6.62 -2.14
N ILE A 227 41.88 -7.08 -3.28
CA ILE A 227 41.10 -7.21 -4.53
C ILE A 227 40.56 -8.64 -4.61
N ALA A 228 39.28 -8.80 -4.95
CA ALA A 228 38.66 -10.11 -5.18
C ALA A 228 38.85 -10.56 -6.62
N ILE A 229 39.16 -11.83 -6.84
CA ILE A 229 39.04 -12.51 -8.15
C ILE A 229 37.93 -13.55 -8.01
N ALA A 230 36.83 -13.38 -8.74
CA ALA A 230 35.68 -14.28 -8.68
C ALA A 230 35.27 -14.77 -10.07
N LYS A 231 34.67 -15.97 -10.10
CA LYS A 231 34.04 -16.54 -11.28
C LYS A 231 32.65 -15.93 -11.50
N TYR A 232 32.25 -15.78 -12.75
CA TYR A 232 30.83 -15.64 -13.12
C TYR A 232 30.04 -16.92 -12.86
N GLY A 233 28.71 -16.81 -12.86
CA GLY A 233 27.76 -17.91 -12.58
C GLY A 233 27.19 -17.88 -11.16
N ARG A 234 26.22 -18.76 -10.88
CA ARG A 234 25.52 -18.97 -9.59
C ARG A 234 24.63 -17.83 -9.07
N ASN A 235 25.16 -16.63 -8.92
CA ASN A 235 24.42 -15.45 -8.47
C ASN A 235 24.76 -14.23 -9.32
N PHE A 236 23.86 -13.25 -9.32
CA PHE A 236 24.01 -12.04 -10.11
C PHE A 236 25.26 -11.23 -9.72
N ARG A 237 25.96 -10.72 -10.73
CA ARG A 237 27.31 -10.15 -10.62
C ARG A 237 27.40 -8.94 -9.68
N GLY A 238 26.39 -8.06 -9.66
CA GLY A 238 26.35 -6.92 -8.74
C GLY A 238 26.37 -7.34 -7.27
N LEU A 239 25.79 -8.50 -6.92
CA LEU A 239 25.77 -9.00 -5.53
C LEU A 239 27.11 -9.56 -5.09
N LYS A 240 27.91 -10.10 -6.02
CA LYS A 240 29.31 -10.49 -5.77
C LYS A 240 30.13 -9.28 -5.33
N ILE A 241 29.91 -8.15 -6.01
CA ILE A 241 30.59 -6.87 -5.77
C ILE A 241 30.08 -6.23 -4.47
N LYS A 242 28.76 -6.24 -4.25
CA LYS A 242 28.13 -5.77 -3.00
C LYS A 242 28.76 -6.45 -1.78
N ARG A 243 28.87 -7.78 -1.79
CA ARG A 243 29.42 -8.51 -0.64
C ARG A 243 30.91 -8.27 -0.44
N ALA A 244 31.70 -8.18 -1.52
CA ALA A 244 33.10 -7.74 -1.44
C ALA A 244 33.25 -6.38 -0.76
N GLN A 245 32.41 -5.41 -1.15
CA GLN A 245 32.39 -4.07 -0.58
C GLN A 245 32.05 -4.07 0.91
N GLU A 246 31.02 -4.80 1.32
CA GLU A 246 30.62 -4.92 2.73
C GLU A 246 31.73 -5.49 3.62
N LEU A 247 32.57 -6.36 3.07
CA LEU A 247 33.73 -6.96 3.76
C LEU A 247 35.00 -6.09 3.68
N GLY A 248 34.89 -4.87 3.13
CA GLY A 248 35.97 -3.90 3.05
C GLY A 248 37.02 -4.20 1.98
N MET A 249 36.69 -5.01 0.97
CA MET A 249 37.54 -5.19 -0.21
C MET A 249 37.55 -3.92 -1.05
N VAL A 250 38.61 -3.72 -1.86
CA VAL A 250 38.85 -2.44 -2.56
C VAL A 250 38.66 -2.52 -4.07
N GLY A 251 38.39 -3.71 -4.62
CA GLY A 251 38.08 -3.90 -6.03
C GLY A 251 37.75 -5.35 -6.35
N VAL A 252 37.11 -5.59 -7.49
CA VAL A 252 36.64 -6.92 -7.90
C VAL A 252 36.95 -7.18 -9.37
N ILE A 253 37.47 -8.37 -9.66
CA ILE A 253 37.74 -8.88 -11.00
C ILE A 253 36.84 -10.09 -11.22
N LEU A 254 36.08 -10.09 -12.31
CA LEU A 254 35.20 -11.19 -12.69
C LEU A 254 35.68 -11.85 -13.98
N TYR A 255 35.60 -13.18 -14.07
CA TYR A 255 35.95 -13.94 -15.27
C TYR A 255 35.07 -15.18 -15.44
N ASP A 256 34.93 -15.66 -16.67
CA ASP A 256 34.20 -16.90 -17.00
C ASP A 256 35.11 -18.12 -16.91
N ASP A 257 34.96 -18.95 -15.87
CA ASP A 257 35.68 -20.22 -15.80
C ASP A 257 35.01 -21.26 -16.73
N PRO A 258 35.77 -21.97 -17.58
CA PRO A 258 35.22 -23.02 -18.45
C PRO A 258 34.50 -24.16 -17.70
N GLN A 259 34.58 -24.21 -16.36
CA GLN A 259 33.72 -25.03 -15.52
C GLN A 259 32.22 -24.90 -15.86
N GLU A 260 31.74 -23.69 -16.16
CA GLU A 260 30.32 -23.45 -16.43
C GLU A 260 29.93 -23.77 -17.90
N ASP A 261 30.90 -24.13 -18.74
CA ASP A 261 30.68 -24.54 -20.12
C ASP A 261 30.26 -26.02 -20.27
N GLY A 262 30.13 -26.77 -19.16
CA GLY A 262 29.70 -28.16 -19.18
C GLY A 262 30.70 -29.07 -19.92
N GLU A 263 30.21 -29.85 -20.88
CA GLU A 263 31.04 -30.80 -21.63
C GLU A 263 31.80 -30.19 -22.80
N ILE A 264 31.37 -29.03 -23.30
CA ILE A 264 31.93 -28.39 -24.50
C ILE A 264 33.12 -27.50 -24.14
N THR A 265 34.25 -28.14 -23.79
CA THR A 265 35.48 -27.43 -23.39
C THR A 265 36.72 -27.92 -24.15
N GLU A 266 37.76 -27.08 -24.21
CA GLU A 266 39.08 -27.46 -24.74
C GLU A 266 39.66 -28.70 -24.05
N GLU A 267 39.42 -28.84 -22.74
CA GLU A 267 39.88 -29.99 -21.95
C GLU A 267 39.25 -31.31 -22.40
N ASN A 268 37.99 -31.25 -22.85
CA ASN A 268 37.26 -32.39 -23.38
C ASN A 268 37.52 -32.62 -24.88
N GLY A 269 38.48 -31.91 -25.48
CA GLY A 269 38.91 -32.10 -26.86
C GLY A 269 38.17 -31.28 -27.91
N TYR A 270 37.25 -30.39 -27.50
CA TYR A 270 36.58 -29.46 -28.41
C TYR A 270 37.48 -28.29 -28.78
N LYS A 271 37.40 -27.83 -30.01
CA LYS A 271 38.09 -26.61 -30.43
C LYS A 271 37.33 -25.38 -29.95
N ALA A 272 38.08 -24.33 -29.58
CA ALA A 272 37.52 -23.03 -29.25
C ALA A 272 36.96 -22.31 -30.48
N TYR A 273 35.94 -21.49 -30.29
CA TYR A 273 35.41 -20.58 -31.30
C TYR A 273 36.53 -19.66 -31.83
N PRO A 274 36.66 -19.45 -33.16
CA PRO A 274 35.69 -19.76 -34.22
C PRO A 274 35.81 -21.17 -34.83
N GLU A 275 36.87 -21.92 -34.50
CA GLU A 275 37.11 -23.24 -35.12
C GLU A 275 36.21 -24.36 -34.57
N GLY A 276 35.54 -24.13 -33.46
CA GLY A 276 34.66 -25.11 -32.85
C GLY A 276 33.73 -24.52 -31.79
N PRO A 277 32.95 -25.39 -31.11
CA PRO A 277 31.84 -24.97 -30.28
C PRO A 277 32.23 -24.57 -28.84
N ALA A 278 33.50 -24.73 -28.44
CA ALA A 278 33.95 -24.34 -27.10
C ALA A 278 34.17 -22.82 -26.99
N ARG A 279 34.13 -22.30 -25.76
CA ARG A 279 34.37 -20.88 -25.47
C ARG A 279 35.67 -20.38 -26.08
N ASN A 280 35.67 -19.16 -26.59
CA ASN A 280 36.91 -18.52 -27.02
C ASN A 280 37.71 -18.09 -25.78
N PRO A 281 39.04 -18.33 -25.71
CA PRO A 281 39.86 -17.96 -24.56
C PRO A 281 39.84 -16.48 -24.16
N SER A 282 39.64 -15.60 -25.13
CA SER A 282 39.58 -14.16 -24.91
C SER A 282 38.16 -13.64 -24.70
N ALA A 283 37.13 -14.49 -24.67
CA ALA A 283 35.74 -14.07 -24.43
C ALA A 283 35.59 -13.37 -23.08
N VAL A 284 34.89 -12.24 -23.06
CA VAL A 284 34.61 -11.45 -21.85
C VAL A 284 33.12 -11.19 -21.72
N GLN A 285 32.52 -11.64 -20.62
CA GLN A 285 31.14 -11.30 -20.29
C GLN A 285 31.06 -9.89 -19.68
N ARG A 286 30.46 -8.93 -20.39
CA ARG A 286 30.08 -7.61 -19.83
C ARG A 286 28.82 -7.73 -18.95
N GLY A 287 28.40 -6.65 -18.32
CA GLY A 287 27.16 -6.68 -17.53
C GLY A 287 27.03 -5.57 -16.50
N SER A 288 25.79 -5.36 -16.05
CA SER A 288 25.50 -4.43 -14.96
C SER A 288 25.96 -4.93 -13.60
N ALA A 289 26.49 -4.01 -12.80
CA ALA A 289 26.81 -4.20 -11.40
C ALA A 289 25.78 -3.56 -10.44
N GLN A 290 24.68 -2.98 -10.94
CA GLN A 290 23.58 -2.46 -10.11
C GLN A 290 23.08 -3.52 -9.14
N PHE A 291 22.72 -3.20 -7.91
CA PHE A 291 22.15 -4.15 -6.97
C PHE A 291 20.67 -4.45 -7.30
N LEU A 292 20.46 -5.17 -8.41
CA LEU A 292 19.15 -5.45 -9.01
C LEU A 292 18.14 -6.05 -8.01
N SER A 293 18.60 -6.86 -7.06
CA SER A 293 17.73 -7.43 -6.02
C SER A 293 17.19 -6.40 -5.03
N ILE A 294 17.72 -5.17 -4.97
CA ILE A 294 17.22 -4.08 -4.11
C ILE A 294 16.14 -3.27 -4.83
N ALA A 295 16.44 -2.81 -6.05
CA ALA A 295 15.51 -2.18 -6.96
C ALA A 295 16.09 -2.21 -8.40
N PRO A 296 15.30 -2.60 -9.41
CA PRO A 296 15.63 -2.40 -10.82
C PRO A 296 15.26 -0.96 -11.25
N GLY A 297 15.46 -0.65 -12.53
CA GLY A 297 15.19 0.69 -13.07
C GLY A 297 16.31 1.68 -12.79
N ASP A 298 16.07 2.97 -13.08
CA ASP A 298 17.06 4.01 -12.85
C ASP A 298 17.36 4.10 -11.33
N PRO A 299 18.63 3.91 -10.91
CA PRO A 299 18.98 3.89 -9.49
C PRO A 299 18.73 5.24 -8.78
N THR A 300 18.48 6.30 -9.53
CA THR A 300 18.16 7.65 -9.03
C THR A 300 16.67 7.96 -8.99
N THR A 301 15.80 7.19 -9.65
CA THR A 301 14.33 7.42 -9.64
C THR A 301 13.51 6.20 -9.21
N PRO A 302 13.88 5.46 -8.14
CA PRO A 302 13.17 4.24 -7.77
C PRO A 302 11.71 4.54 -7.37
N GLY A 303 10.76 4.01 -8.15
CA GLY A 303 9.33 4.11 -7.92
C GLY A 303 8.61 5.22 -8.68
N TRP A 304 9.29 5.96 -9.57
CA TRP A 304 8.66 6.97 -10.44
C TRP A 304 9.47 7.20 -11.73
N PRO A 305 8.80 7.56 -12.84
CA PRO A 305 9.47 7.63 -14.13
C PRO A 305 10.48 8.78 -14.25
N SER A 306 11.61 8.46 -14.88
CA SER A 306 12.73 9.32 -15.27
C SER A 306 12.38 10.30 -16.41
N LYS A 307 11.38 11.16 -16.18
CA LYS A 307 11.01 12.24 -17.11
C LYS A 307 11.90 13.48 -16.92
N PRO A 308 12.01 14.36 -17.95
CA PRO A 308 12.74 15.62 -17.82
C PRO A 308 12.27 16.44 -16.61
N GLY A 309 13.21 16.78 -15.73
CA GLY A 309 12.95 17.58 -14.52
C GLY A 309 12.39 16.81 -13.32
N CYS A 310 12.40 15.47 -13.33
CA CYS A 310 12.08 14.66 -12.16
C CYS A 310 13.12 14.82 -11.02
N ASP A 311 12.67 14.54 -9.79
CA ASP A 311 13.54 14.48 -8.63
C ASP A 311 14.38 13.20 -8.66
N ARG A 312 15.67 13.32 -8.33
CA ARG A 312 16.64 12.22 -8.36
C ARG A 312 17.29 12.01 -6.99
N LYS A 313 17.38 10.76 -6.56
CA LYS A 313 17.98 10.29 -5.32
C LYS A 313 19.46 9.93 -5.50
N ASP A 314 20.17 9.85 -4.38
CA ASP A 314 21.53 9.31 -4.33
C ASP A 314 21.52 7.80 -4.63
N PRO A 315 22.27 7.32 -5.64
CA PRO A 315 22.28 5.91 -6.04
C PRO A 315 23.16 5.01 -5.15
N SER A 316 23.86 5.53 -4.14
CA SER A 316 24.87 4.79 -3.34
C SER A 316 24.41 3.50 -2.66
N GLY A 317 23.09 3.33 -2.46
CA GLY A 317 22.48 2.10 -1.95
C GLY A 317 22.08 1.07 -3.01
N SER A 318 22.13 1.44 -4.29
CA SER A 318 21.67 0.63 -5.43
C SER A 318 22.78 0.31 -6.43
N ILE A 319 23.96 0.92 -6.31
CA ILE A 319 25.12 0.64 -7.17
C ILE A 319 26.42 0.50 -6.34
N PRO A 320 27.46 -0.17 -6.86
CA PRO A 320 28.76 -0.31 -6.20
C PRO A 320 29.51 1.01 -5.98
N SER A 321 30.32 1.06 -4.93
CA SER A 321 31.27 2.13 -4.62
C SER A 321 32.74 1.72 -4.78
N ILE A 322 33.00 0.45 -5.13
CA ILE A 322 34.34 -0.08 -5.42
C ILE A 322 34.48 -0.42 -6.91
N PRO A 323 35.66 -0.21 -7.51
CA PRO A 323 35.87 -0.48 -8.92
C PRO A 323 35.82 -1.99 -9.21
N SER A 324 35.18 -2.34 -10.32
CA SER A 324 35.13 -3.71 -10.82
C SER A 324 35.33 -3.78 -12.33
N ILE A 325 35.95 -4.86 -12.81
CA ILE A 325 36.23 -5.07 -14.24
C ILE A 325 36.02 -6.54 -14.64
N PRO A 326 35.40 -6.81 -15.79
CA PRO A 326 35.33 -8.15 -16.38
C PRO A 326 36.60 -8.44 -17.19
N ILE A 327 37.09 -9.68 -17.13
CA ILE A 327 38.25 -10.14 -17.91
C ILE A 327 38.00 -11.52 -18.49
N SER A 328 38.83 -11.88 -19.48
CA SER A 328 38.77 -13.21 -20.09
C SER A 328 39.45 -14.25 -19.18
N TYR A 329 39.12 -15.54 -19.35
CA TYR A 329 39.84 -16.57 -18.59
C TYR A 329 41.31 -16.68 -19.00
N LYS A 330 41.65 -16.33 -20.26
CA LYS A 330 43.03 -16.19 -20.72
C LYS A 330 43.82 -15.20 -19.85
N GLU A 331 43.21 -14.08 -19.46
CA GLU A 331 43.82 -13.06 -18.61
C GLU A 331 43.75 -13.38 -17.11
N ALA A 332 42.78 -14.20 -16.69
CA ALA A 332 42.71 -14.68 -15.31
C ALA A 332 43.84 -15.67 -14.97
N ILE A 333 44.32 -16.46 -15.94
CA ILE A 333 45.35 -17.51 -15.71
C ILE A 333 46.63 -16.97 -15.04
N PRO A 334 47.29 -15.89 -15.52
CA PRO A 334 48.47 -15.34 -14.86
C PRO A 334 48.20 -14.87 -13.42
N LEU A 335 47.01 -14.31 -13.16
CA LEU A 335 46.62 -13.83 -11.84
C LEU A 335 46.40 -14.99 -10.87
N LEU A 336 45.70 -16.03 -11.30
CA LEU A 336 45.45 -17.23 -10.49
C LEU A 336 46.74 -18.02 -10.25
N LYS A 337 47.64 -18.12 -11.25
CA LYS A 337 48.97 -18.74 -11.09
C LYS A 337 49.83 -18.04 -10.06
N ALA A 338 49.70 -16.73 -9.92
CA ALA A 338 50.42 -15.97 -8.90
C ALA A 338 49.95 -16.29 -7.47
N LEU A 339 48.82 -16.98 -7.29
CA LEU A 339 48.37 -17.53 -6.00
C LEU A 339 48.85 -18.96 -5.76
N ASN A 340 49.36 -19.68 -6.76
CA ASN A 340 49.76 -21.09 -6.60
C ASN A 340 50.74 -21.24 -5.42
N GLY A 341 50.44 -22.16 -4.50
CA GLY A 341 51.23 -22.39 -3.28
C GLY A 341 51.05 -21.35 -2.16
N HIS A 342 50.13 -20.40 -2.29
CA HIS A 342 49.86 -19.36 -1.29
C HIS A 342 48.43 -19.45 -0.72
N GLY A 343 48.33 -19.53 0.61
CA GLY A 343 47.04 -19.71 1.29
C GLY A 343 46.43 -21.10 1.09
N PRO A 344 45.22 -21.34 1.62
CA PRO A 344 44.52 -22.61 1.43
C PRO A 344 44.25 -22.91 -0.05
N LYS A 345 44.06 -24.17 -0.40
CA LYS A 345 43.55 -24.59 -1.71
C LYS A 345 42.02 -24.58 -1.68
N ALA A 346 41.38 -24.35 -2.83
CA ALA A 346 39.94 -24.53 -2.95
C ALA A 346 39.47 -25.94 -2.56
N SER A 347 40.32 -26.96 -2.76
CA SER A 347 40.08 -28.34 -2.29
C SER A 347 40.05 -28.51 -0.77
N ASP A 348 40.55 -27.55 0.00
CA ASP A 348 40.56 -27.58 1.47
C ASP A 348 39.21 -27.11 2.05
N PHE A 349 38.33 -26.57 1.21
CA PHE A 349 36.98 -26.11 1.57
C PHE A 349 35.92 -27.18 1.22
N ASN A 350 34.65 -26.85 1.44
CA ASN A 350 33.52 -27.72 1.13
C ASN A 350 33.36 -27.96 -0.38
N GLU A 351 32.47 -28.88 -0.75
CA GLU A 351 32.23 -29.31 -2.14
C GLU A 351 31.93 -28.14 -3.11
N ARG A 352 31.39 -27.01 -2.65
CA ARG A 352 31.10 -25.84 -3.50
C ARG A 352 32.35 -25.16 -4.06
N TRP A 353 33.49 -25.35 -3.39
CA TRP A 353 34.78 -24.83 -3.82
C TRP A 353 35.52 -25.79 -4.76
N GLN A 354 35.09 -27.04 -4.83
CA GLN A 354 35.67 -28.03 -5.72
C GLN A 354 35.22 -27.76 -7.16
N GLY A 355 36.16 -27.81 -8.11
CA GLY A 355 35.89 -27.55 -9.53
C GLY A 355 36.99 -26.73 -10.20
N GLY A 356 36.60 -26.00 -11.24
CA GLY A 356 37.48 -25.24 -12.13
C GLY A 356 38.06 -26.09 -13.27
N LYS A 357 38.07 -25.54 -14.49
CA LYS A 357 38.61 -26.22 -15.69
C LYS A 357 39.89 -25.60 -16.24
N LEU A 358 40.62 -24.85 -15.41
CA LEU A 358 41.93 -24.26 -15.77
C LEU A 358 43.15 -25.03 -15.24
N GLY A 359 42.94 -26.22 -14.67
CA GLY A 359 44.03 -27.05 -14.12
C GLY A 359 45.05 -27.49 -15.17
N ASN A 360 44.59 -27.85 -16.37
CA ASN A 360 45.46 -28.19 -17.52
C ASN A 360 46.29 -26.98 -18.02
N LYS A 361 45.88 -25.74 -17.69
CA LYS A 361 46.64 -24.52 -17.96
C LYS A 361 47.57 -24.15 -16.80
N GLY A 362 47.65 -24.94 -15.72
CA GLY A 362 48.58 -24.78 -14.60
C GLY A 362 48.06 -23.94 -13.41
N VAL A 363 46.74 -23.80 -13.28
CA VAL A 363 46.11 -23.12 -12.13
C VAL A 363 45.82 -24.14 -11.02
N GLU A 364 46.25 -23.86 -9.78
CA GLU A 364 45.99 -24.73 -8.62
C GLU A 364 44.78 -24.30 -7.76
N TYR A 365 44.14 -23.16 -8.10
CA TYR A 365 43.03 -22.56 -7.35
C TYR A 365 43.33 -22.37 -5.85
N ASN A 366 44.52 -21.87 -5.55
CA ASN A 366 44.85 -21.36 -4.23
C ASN A 366 44.09 -20.06 -3.94
N ILE A 367 43.63 -19.90 -2.69
CA ILE A 367 42.80 -18.77 -2.26
C ILE A 367 43.63 -17.49 -2.08
N GLY A 368 44.89 -17.61 -1.66
CA GLY A 368 45.68 -16.48 -1.20
C GLY A 368 45.44 -16.13 0.27
N PRO A 369 45.76 -14.91 0.72
CA PRO A 369 46.17 -13.76 -0.09
C PRO A 369 47.48 -13.95 -0.85
N SER A 370 47.68 -13.18 -1.92
CA SER A 370 48.96 -13.09 -2.62
C SER A 370 50.10 -12.63 -1.68
N PRO A 371 51.38 -12.95 -1.95
CA PRO A 371 52.51 -12.42 -1.20
C PRO A 371 52.54 -10.89 -1.12
N ASP A 372 53.16 -10.31 -0.09
CA ASP A 372 53.21 -8.84 0.10
C ASP A 372 53.90 -8.08 -1.05
N ASP A 373 54.83 -8.74 -1.75
CA ASP A 373 55.50 -8.22 -2.92
C ASP A 373 54.73 -8.43 -4.23
N VAL A 374 53.63 -9.19 -4.23
CA VAL A 374 52.84 -9.48 -5.43
C VAL A 374 51.44 -8.87 -5.28
N VAL A 375 51.18 -7.82 -6.04
CA VAL A 375 49.93 -7.03 -5.96
C VAL A 375 49.33 -6.79 -7.34
N ILE A 376 48.02 -6.55 -7.38
CA ILE A 376 47.33 -6.12 -8.60
C ILE A 376 47.11 -4.62 -8.54
N ASN A 377 47.36 -3.93 -9.64
CA ASN A 377 46.83 -2.60 -9.90
C ASN A 377 45.56 -2.73 -10.77
N LEU A 378 44.43 -2.27 -10.22
CA LEU A 378 43.14 -2.19 -10.89
C LEU A 378 42.77 -0.71 -10.99
N HIS A 379 42.76 -0.20 -12.23
CA HIS A 379 42.34 1.14 -12.56
C HIS A 379 41.10 1.06 -13.45
N ASN A 380 40.06 1.79 -13.07
CA ASN A 380 38.80 1.86 -13.78
C ASN A 380 38.28 3.31 -13.71
N GLN A 381 37.99 3.90 -14.85
CA GLN A 381 37.45 5.24 -14.96
C GLN A 381 36.19 5.23 -15.83
N GLN A 382 35.11 5.74 -15.27
CA GLN A 382 33.77 5.70 -15.83
C GLN A 382 33.20 7.13 -15.90
N GLU A 383 32.49 7.46 -16.97
CA GLU A 383 31.71 8.68 -17.13
C GLU A 383 30.27 8.40 -16.74
N TYR A 384 29.77 9.00 -15.66
CA TYR A 384 28.36 8.95 -15.30
C TYR A 384 27.62 10.14 -15.89
N VAL A 385 26.53 9.87 -16.61
CA VAL A 385 25.78 10.88 -17.36
C VAL A 385 24.29 10.50 -17.46
N THR A 386 23.42 11.50 -17.45
CA THR A 386 22.02 11.32 -17.76
C THR A 386 21.84 11.19 -19.27
N THR A 387 21.31 10.06 -19.72
CA THR A 387 21.18 9.70 -21.14
C THR A 387 19.74 9.34 -21.48
N PRO A 388 19.18 9.84 -22.60
CA PRO A 388 17.88 9.40 -23.07
C PRO A 388 17.90 7.94 -23.53
N LEU A 389 16.95 7.14 -23.08
CA LEU A 389 16.58 5.83 -23.63
C LEU A 389 15.36 5.95 -24.52
N TRP A 390 15.20 5.05 -25.49
CA TRP A 390 14.12 5.08 -26.47
C TRP A 390 13.41 3.73 -26.58
N ASN A 391 12.27 3.60 -25.91
CA ASN A 391 11.37 2.47 -26.10
C ASN A 391 10.53 2.67 -27.36
N VAL A 392 10.25 1.60 -28.10
CA VAL A 392 9.29 1.63 -29.22
C VAL A 392 8.02 0.89 -28.80
N ILE A 393 6.88 1.58 -28.85
CA ILE A 393 5.58 1.06 -28.42
C ILE A 393 4.62 1.05 -29.61
N GLY A 394 4.14 -0.13 -30.00
CA GLY A 394 3.17 -0.34 -31.07
C GLY A 394 1.84 -0.84 -30.54
N VAL A 395 0.71 -0.31 -31.02
CA VAL A 395 -0.62 -0.66 -30.48
C VAL A 395 -1.58 -1.13 -31.57
N ILE A 396 -2.20 -2.31 -31.37
CA ILE A 396 -3.36 -2.77 -32.12
C ILE A 396 -4.60 -2.67 -31.23
N LYS A 397 -5.52 -1.76 -31.56
CA LYS A 397 -6.72 -1.49 -30.75
C LYS A 397 -7.75 -2.62 -30.88
N GLY A 398 -8.07 -3.25 -29.75
CA GLY A 398 -9.09 -4.28 -29.65
C GLY A 398 -10.52 -3.73 -29.65
N ALA A 399 -11.51 -4.62 -29.81
CA ALA A 399 -12.92 -4.29 -29.59
C ALA A 399 -13.27 -4.06 -28.10
N ILE A 400 -12.46 -4.64 -27.21
CA ILE A 400 -12.49 -4.50 -25.75
C ILE A 400 -11.24 -3.71 -25.34
N PRO A 401 -11.35 -2.39 -25.15
CA PRO A 401 -10.19 -1.52 -24.92
C PRO A 401 -9.61 -1.62 -23.51
N ASP A 402 -10.34 -2.19 -22.55
CA ASP A 402 -9.95 -2.30 -21.14
C ASP A 402 -9.36 -3.68 -20.78
N GLU A 403 -9.05 -4.49 -21.79
CA GLU A 403 -8.26 -5.72 -21.68
C GLU A 403 -7.10 -5.63 -22.68
N VAL A 404 -5.87 -5.74 -22.17
CA VAL A 404 -4.64 -5.50 -22.93
C VAL A 404 -3.70 -6.68 -22.72
N VAL A 405 -3.10 -7.18 -23.80
CA VAL A 405 -2.00 -8.16 -23.75
C VAL A 405 -0.75 -7.48 -24.30
N ILE A 406 0.33 -7.51 -23.53
CA ILE A 406 1.58 -6.83 -23.88
C ILE A 406 2.63 -7.88 -24.25
N LEU A 407 3.33 -7.68 -25.36
CA LEU A 407 4.47 -8.49 -25.78
C LEU A 407 5.71 -7.60 -25.76
N GLY A 408 6.79 -8.04 -25.10
CA GLY A 408 7.99 -7.26 -24.95
C GLY A 408 9.29 -8.03 -25.14
N ASN A 409 10.30 -7.31 -25.60
CA ASN A 409 11.69 -7.73 -25.76
C ASN A 409 12.57 -6.47 -25.70
N HIS A 410 13.73 -6.52 -25.06
CA HIS A 410 14.68 -5.40 -25.15
C HIS A 410 15.50 -5.45 -26.44
N ARG A 411 16.09 -4.32 -26.79
CA ARG A 411 16.83 -4.12 -28.04
C ARG A 411 18.29 -3.78 -27.82
N ASP A 412 18.60 -3.14 -26.70
CA ASP A 412 19.97 -2.79 -26.36
C ASP A 412 20.78 -4.01 -25.96
N ALA A 413 22.07 -3.99 -26.30
CA ALA A 413 23.04 -5.02 -25.96
C ALA A 413 24.34 -4.36 -25.50
N TRP A 414 25.16 -5.06 -24.73
CA TRP A 414 26.48 -4.54 -24.32
C TRP A 414 27.45 -4.28 -25.49
N ILE A 415 27.24 -4.93 -26.63
CA ILE A 415 28.20 -4.99 -27.74
C ILE A 415 27.50 -4.68 -29.08
N ALA A 416 28.24 -4.75 -30.18
CA ALA A 416 27.67 -4.52 -31.52
C ALA A 416 26.94 -5.73 -32.11
N GLY A 417 27.25 -6.93 -31.63
CA GLY A 417 26.54 -8.19 -31.87
C GLY A 417 25.24 -8.28 -31.06
N GLY A 418 25.13 -9.23 -30.14
CA GLY A 418 23.91 -9.48 -29.36
C GLY A 418 22.94 -10.39 -30.12
N ALA A 419 23.50 -11.33 -30.89
CA ALA A 419 22.72 -12.16 -31.80
C ALA A 419 21.73 -13.06 -31.06
N ALA A 420 22.13 -13.59 -29.90
CA ALA A 420 21.22 -14.21 -28.95
C ALA A 420 20.59 -13.13 -28.06
N ASP A 421 21.38 -12.45 -27.23
CA ASP A 421 20.90 -11.46 -26.26
C ASP A 421 21.09 -10.03 -26.78
N PRO A 422 20.01 -9.29 -27.09
CA PRO A 422 18.59 -9.71 -27.11
C PRO A 422 18.04 -9.94 -28.50
N ASN A 423 18.87 -9.81 -29.53
CA ASN A 423 18.34 -9.60 -30.87
C ASN A 423 17.79 -10.86 -31.52
N SER A 424 17.94 -12.04 -30.91
CA SER A 424 17.14 -13.21 -31.25
C SER A 424 15.66 -12.95 -30.94
N GLY A 425 15.36 -12.37 -29.78
CA GLY A 425 14.03 -11.91 -29.41
C GLY A 425 13.58 -10.71 -30.23
N SER A 426 14.46 -9.76 -30.56
CA SER A 426 14.10 -8.61 -31.41
C SER A 426 13.72 -9.05 -32.83
N ALA A 427 14.44 -10.04 -33.37
CA ALA A 427 14.13 -10.67 -34.64
C ALA A 427 12.78 -11.42 -34.59
N ALA A 428 12.54 -12.18 -33.52
CA ALA A 428 11.27 -12.87 -33.29
C ALA A 428 10.11 -11.87 -33.14
N LEU A 429 10.29 -10.77 -32.39
CA LEU A 429 9.27 -9.74 -32.19
C LEU A 429 8.86 -9.09 -33.51
N ASN A 430 9.82 -8.77 -34.39
CA ASN A 430 9.50 -8.25 -35.72
C ASN A 430 8.65 -9.23 -36.54
N GLU A 431 8.93 -10.52 -36.47
CA GLU A 431 8.12 -11.54 -37.16
C GLU A 431 6.74 -11.73 -36.52
N VAL A 432 6.62 -11.61 -35.19
CA VAL A 432 5.32 -11.60 -34.50
C VAL A 432 4.48 -10.40 -34.98
N VAL A 433 5.07 -9.20 -34.96
CA VAL A 433 4.39 -7.97 -35.41
C VAL A 433 4.00 -8.07 -36.87
N ARG A 434 4.88 -8.58 -37.73
CA ARG A 434 4.58 -8.82 -39.15
C ARG A 434 3.44 -9.82 -39.34
N SER A 435 3.39 -10.89 -38.54
CA SER A 435 2.34 -11.90 -38.60
C SER A 435 0.96 -11.34 -38.24
N PHE A 436 0.88 -10.51 -37.19
CA PHE A 436 -0.35 -9.78 -36.87
C PHE A 436 -0.68 -8.71 -37.91
N GLY A 437 0.32 -8.08 -38.52
CA GLY A 437 0.16 -7.16 -39.66
C GLY A 437 -0.52 -7.82 -40.86
N GLU A 438 -0.10 -9.03 -41.23
CA GLU A 438 -0.75 -9.81 -42.30
C GLU A 438 -2.19 -10.21 -41.93
N ALA A 439 -2.45 -10.56 -40.67
CA ALA A 439 -3.82 -10.80 -40.19
C ALA A 439 -4.70 -9.54 -40.31
N LEU A 440 -4.18 -8.36 -39.93
CA LEU A 440 -4.89 -7.08 -40.08
C LEU A 440 -5.20 -6.77 -41.56
N LYS A 441 -4.24 -7.00 -42.47
CA LYS A 441 -4.46 -6.84 -43.92
C LYS A 441 -5.53 -7.79 -44.46
N ALA A 442 -5.65 -8.98 -43.88
CA ALA A 442 -6.71 -9.94 -44.18
C ALA A 442 -8.07 -9.59 -43.54
N GLY A 443 -8.16 -8.46 -42.83
CA GLY A 443 -9.40 -7.93 -42.26
C GLY A 443 -9.67 -8.34 -40.81
N TRP A 444 -8.72 -8.99 -40.14
CA TRP A 444 -8.82 -9.33 -38.72
C TRP A 444 -8.86 -8.07 -37.85
N LYS A 445 -9.65 -8.13 -36.78
CA LYS A 445 -9.58 -7.16 -35.69
C LYS A 445 -9.66 -7.91 -34.35
N PRO A 446 -8.71 -7.68 -33.43
CA PRO A 446 -8.66 -8.42 -32.19
C PRO A 446 -9.80 -8.07 -31.23
N LEU A 447 -10.19 -9.03 -30.39
CA LEU A 447 -11.10 -8.73 -29.27
C LEU A 447 -10.41 -7.85 -28.23
N ARG A 448 -9.21 -8.21 -27.77
CA ARG A 448 -8.42 -7.43 -26.78
C ARG A 448 -7.36 -6.58 -27.45
N THR A 449 -6.92 -5.53 -26.78
CA THR A 449 -5.85 -4.67 -27.31
C THR A 449 -4.51 -5.38 -27.21
N ILE A 450 -3.68 -5.28 -28.24
CA ILE A 450 -2.30 -5.78 -28.24
C ILE A 450 -1.36 -4.59 -28.16
N VAL A 451 -0.36 -4.67 -27.28
CA VAL A 451 0.75 -3.71 -27.24
C VAL A 451 2.05 -4.46 -27.47
N PHE A 452 2.84 -4.03 -28.43
CA PHE A 452 4.20 -4.49 -28.66
C PHE A 452 5.16 -3.47 -28.07
N ALA A 453 6.20 -3.94 -27.40
CA ALA A 453 7.21 -3.10 -26.80
C ALA A 453 8.62 -3.58 -27.13
N SER A 454 9.43 -2.68 -27.66
CA SER A 454 10.88 -2.86 -27.82
C SER A 454 11.57 -1.96 -26.80
N TRP A 455 12.09 -2.57 -25.74
CA TRP A 455 12.69 -1.87 -24.60
C TRP A 455 14.14 -1.47 -24.88
N ASP A 456 14.62 -0.44 -24.19
CA ASP A 456 16.00 0.05 -24.22
C ASP A 456 16.53 0.16 -22.77
N GLY A 457 17.82 -0.01 -22.56
CA GLY A 457 18.47 -0.01 -21.25
C GLY A 457 18.17 -1.22 -20.36
N GLU A 458 17.72 -2.35 -20.91
CA GLU A 458 17.53 -3.57 -20.11
C GLU A 458 18.86 -4.01 -19.47
N GLU A 459 19.94 -3.95 -20.25
CA GLU A 459 21.23 -4.53 -19.90
C GLU A 459 21.83 -3.91 -18.63
N TYR A 460 21.55 -2.62 -18.43
CA TYR A 460 21.98 -1.88 -17.25
C TYR A 460 21.16 -2.22 -16.01
N GLY A 461 19.92 -2.67 -16.14
CA GLY A 461 19.07 -3.03 -15.00
C GLY A 461 17.58 -2.81 -15.25
N LEU A 462 17.07 -3.26 -16.40
CA LEU A 462 15.67 -3.20 -16.78
C LEU A 462 15.13 -1.77 -16.91
N LEU A 463 15.96 -0.83 -17.37
CA LEU A 463 15.67 0.60 -17.30
C LEU A 463 14.39 0.93 -18.08
N GLY A 464 14.37 0.72 -19.40
CA GLY A 464 13.26 1.15 -20.25
C GLY A 464 11.91 0.54 -19.87
N SER A 465 11.87 -0.76 -19.56
CA SER A 465 10.63 -1.44 -19.15
C SER A 465 10.17 -0.97 -17.77
N THR A 466 11.08 -0.83 -16.80
CA THR A 466 10.77 -0.34 -15.45
C THR A 466 10.21 1.07 -15.48
N GLU A 467 10.90 2.00 -16.15
CA GLU A 467 10.45 3.39 -16.26
C GLU A 467 9.09 3.49 -16.96
N TRP A 468 8.82 2.62 -17.95
CA TRP A 468 7.54 2.59 -18.63
C TRP A 468 6.42 2.01 -17.78
N VAL A 469 6.67 0.97 -16.99
CA VAL A 469 5.70 0.44 -16.04
C VAL A 469 5.38 1.48 -14.97
N GLU A 470 6.39 2.19 -14.44
CA GLU A 470 6.19 3.25 -13.44
C GLU A 470 5.36 4.42 -14.01
N ASP A 471 5.57 4.81 -15.27
CA ASP A 471 4.78 5.83 -15.97
C ASP A 471 3.31 5.37 -16.19
N GLN A 472 3.12 4.10 -16.58
CA GLN A 472 1.83 3.57 -17.03
C GLN A 472 1.04 2.80 -15.95
N LEU A 473 1.55 2.70 -14.73
CA LEU A 473 0.97 1.90 -13.65
C LEU A 473 -0.54 2.12 -13.42
N PRO A 474 -1.08 3.36 -13.42
CA PRO A 474 -2.52 3.57 -13.20
C PRO A 474 -3.42 2.94 -14.28
N TRP A 475 -2.90 2.78 -15.50
CA TRP A 475 -3.60 2.11 -16.60
C TRP A 475 -3.33 0.60 -16.58
N LEU A 476 -2.07 0.20 -16.43
CA LEU A 476 -1.65 -1.21 -16.39
C LEU A 476 -2.37 -1.98 -15.28
N SER A 477 -2.49 -1.38 -14.09
CA SER A 477 -3.18 -1.98 -12.94
C SER A 477 -4.66 -2.30 -13.20
N LYS A 478 -5.30 -1.71 -14.22
CA LYS A 478 -6.71 -1.95 -14.56
C LYS A 478 -6.91 -2.79 -15.82
N ALA A 479 -6.07 -2.56 -16.83
CA ALA A 479 -6.29 -3.08 -18.17
C ALA A 479 -5.42 -4.28 -18.55
N ASN A 480 -4.21 -4.39 -18.00
CA ASN A 480 -3.24 -5.39 -18.45
C ASN A 480 -3.61 -6.80 -17.98
N VAL A 481 -3.89 -7.69 -18.92
CA VAL A 481 -4.22 -9.09 -18.68
C VAL A 481 -2.96 -9.90 -18.42
N ALA A 482 -1.96 -9.75 -19.30
CA ALA A 482 -0.71 -10.49 -19.21
C ALA A 482 0.41 -9.77 -19.96
N TYR A 483 1.65 -9.98 -19.49
CA TYR A 483 2.89 -9.57 -20.17
C TYR A 483 3.64 -10.81 -20.66
N LEU A 484 3.95 -10.85 -21.96
CA LEU A 484 4.56 -12.00 -22.63
C LEU A 484 5.97 -11.60 -23.07
N ASN A 485 6.97 -12.02 -22.31
CA ASN A 485 8.37 -11.71 -22.56
C ASN A 485 9.01 -12.79 -23.44
N VAL A 486 9.81 -12.36 -24.42
CA VAL A 486 10.80 -13.20 -25.09
C VAL A 486 12.05 -12.35 -25.21
N ASP A 487 12.95 -12.53 -24.28
CA ASP A 487 14.26 -11.89 -24.28
C ASP A 487 15.17 -12.56 -25.33
N VAL A 488 15.63 -13.77 -25.02
CA VAL A 488 16.41 -14.60 -25.92
C VAL A 488 15.50 -15.65 -26.54
N ALA A 489 15.11 -15.45 -27.80
CA ALA A 489 14.31 -16.43 -28.52
C ALA A 489 15.07 -17.75 -28.74
N ALA A 490 16.37 -17.67 -29.04
CA ALA A 490 17.23 -18.84 -29.23
C ALA A 490 18.70 -18.54 -28.89
N SER A 491 19.26 -19.36 -27.99
CA SER A 491 20.69 -19.50 -27.71
C SER A 491 21.14 -20.97 -27.72
N GLY A 492 20.22 -21.89 -28.02
CA GLY A 492 20.42 -23.33 -28.07
C GLY A 492 19.12 -24.06 -28.39
N THR A 493 19.02 -25.32 -27.99
CA THR A 493 17.96 -26.24 -28.45
C THR A 493 16.90 -26.57 -27.41
N LYS A 494 17.11 -26.22 -26.13
CA LYS A 494 16.24 -26.62 -25.01
C LYS A 494 15.22 -25.53 -24.67
N LEU A 495 13.93 -25.80 -24.85
CA LEU A 495 12.89 -24.88 -24.36
C LEU A 495 12.95 -24.77 -22.83
N GLY A 496 13.05 -23.54 -22.31
CA GLY A 496 13.07 -23.28 -20.88
C GLY A 496 12.12 -22.15 -20.48
N PRO A 497 10.81 -22.39 -20.42
CA PRO A 497 9.84 -21.37 -20.03
C PRO A 497 9.90 -21.08 -18.53
N ALA A 498 9.70 -19.83 -18.17
CA ALA A 498 9.38 -19.41 -16.81
C ALA A 498 8.06 -18.64 -16.84
N ALA A 499 7.16 -18.86 -15.87
CA ALA A 499 5.87 -18.18 -15.89
C ALA A 499 5.22 -18.07 -14.51
N SER A 500 4.35 -17.06 -14.36
CA SER A 500 3.28 -17.13 -13.38
C SER A 500 2.45 -18.40 -13.64
N PRO A 501 2.11 -19.18 -12.60
CA PRO A 501 1.29 -20.37 -12.75
C PRO A 501 -0.04 -20.16 -13.46
N LEU A 502 -0.57 -18.92 -13.46
CA LEU A 502 -1.80 -18.58 -14.19
C LEU A 502 -1.71 -18.85 -15.69
N LEU A 503 -0.51 -18.77 -16.26
CA LEU A 503 -0.22 -18.90 -17.69
C LEU A 503 0.25 -20.31 -18.09
N ASN A 504 0.39 -21.24 -17.16
CA ASN A 504 0.91 -22.58 -17.43
C ASN A 504 0.13 -23.31 -18.54
N ASN A 505 -1.21 -23.26 -18.50
CA ASN A 505 -2.05 -23.88 -19.52
C ASN A 505 -1.90 -23.24 -20.90
N VAL A 506 -1.64 -21.92 -20.97
CA VAL A 506 -1.35 -21.25 -22.25
C VAL A 506 -0.09 -21.84 -22.86
N ILE A 507 0.97 -22.04 -22.06
CA ILE A 507 2.25 -22.60 -22.52
C ILE A 507 2.10 -24.07 -22.94
N TYR A 508 1.38 -24.88 -22.16
CA TYR A 508 1.10 -26.27 -22.53
C TYR A 508 0.32 -26.40 -23.84
N ASP A 509 -0.66 -25.53 -24.05
CA ASP A 509 -1.47 -25.57 -25.26
C ASP A 509 -0.66 -25.15 -26.50
N ILE A 510 0.08 -24.03 -26.45
CA ILE A 510 0.85 -23.55 -27.61
C ILE A 510 1.99 -24.48 -27.99
N THR A 511 2.64 -25.12 -27.02
CA THR A 511 3.74 -26.07 -27.28
C THR A 511 3.25 -27.32 -28.01
N GLY A 512 1.97 -27.68 -27.86
CA GLY A 512 1.32 -28.76 -28.59
C GLY A 512 0.88 -28.39 -30.02
N LEU A 513 0.98 -27.10 -30.40
CA LEU A 513 0.59 -26.63 -31.73
C LEU A 513 1.79 -26.43 -32.67
N VAL A 514 2.99 -26.20 -32.13
CA VAL A 514 4.18 -25.91 -32.91
C VAL A 514 5.04 -27.16 -33.08
N GLN A 515 5.48 -27.43 -34.31
CA GLN A 515 6.42 -28.51 -34.61
C GLN A 515 7.80 -28.22 -34.02
N SER A 516 8.44 -29.22 -33.43
CA SER A 516 9.81 -29.05 -32.91
C SER A 516 10.82 -28.99 -34.07
N PRO A 517 11.91 -28.21 -33.97
CA PRO A 517 13.03 -28.30 -34.91
C PRO A 517 13.85 -29.61 -34.79
N ASN A 518 13.99 -30.19 -33.59
CA ASN A 518 14.78 -31.40 -33.34
C ASN A 518 13.97 -32.70 -33.34
N GLN A 519 13.08 -32.88 -34.33
CA GLN A 519 12.24 -34.07 -34.40
C GLN A 519 13.09 -35.34 -34.58
N THR A 520 12.87 -36.32 -33.72
CA THR A 520 13.36 -37.69 -33.88
C THR A 520 12.42 -38.54 -34.73
N VAL A 521 11.13 -38.19 -34.74
CA VAL A 521 10.06 -38.81 -35.53
C VAL A 521 9.25 -37.71 -36.23
N PRO A 522 8.91 -37.84 -37.53
CA PRO A 522 8.13 -36.83 -38.24
C PRO A 522 6.81 -36.50 -37.55
N GLY A 523 6.55 -35.21 -37.35
CA GLY A 523 5.32 -34.69 -36.74
C GLY A 523 5.40 -34.41 -35.23
N GLN A 524 6.57 -34.57 -34.61
CA GLN A 524 6.76 -34.23 -33.19
C GLN A 524 6.61 -32.72 -32.96
N THR A 525 5.81 -32.38 -31.94
CA THR A 525 5.62 -31.01 -31.46
C THR A 525 6.70 -30.63 -30.45
N VAL A 526 6.81 -29.33 -30.15
CA VAL A 526 7.67 -28.83 -29.07
C VAL A 526 7.27 -29.48 -27.73
N ARG A 527 5.97 -29.72 -27.52
CA ARG A 527 5.45 -30.41 -26.33
C ARG A 527 5.96 -31.85 -26.22
N ASP A 528 6.13 -32.56 -27.32
CA ASP A 528 6.55 -33.97 -27.31
C ASP A 528 8.02 -34.16 -26.93
N VAL A 529 8.87 -33.15 -27.18
CA VAL A 529 10.31 -33.19 -26.90
C VAL A 529 10.70 -32.46 -25.62
N TRP A 530 9.81 -31.61 -25.09
CA TRP A 530 10.04 -30.82 -23.88
C TRP A 530 9.77 -31.64 -22.61
N ASP A 531 10.57 -31.41 -21.56
CA ASP A 531 10.43 -32.06 -20.25
C ASP A 531 9.14 -31.66 -19.49
N GLY A 532 8.41 -30.66 -20.00
CA GLY A 532 7.15 -30.18 -19.44
C GLY A 532 7.30 -29.33 -18.19
N HIS A 533 8.54 -28.97 -17.82
CA HIS A 533 8.82 -28.19 -16.61
C HIS A 533 8.81 -26.68 -16.88
N ILE A 534 7.99 -25.94 -16.13
CA ILE A 534 7.92 -24.48 -16.16
C ILE A 534 8.58 -23.94 -14.89
N ASN A 535 9.58 -23.07 -15.06
CA ASN A 535 10.33 -22.48 -13.96
C ASN A 535 9.54 -21.35 -13.26
N THR A 536 9.89 -21.07 -12.01
CA THR A 536 9.40 -19.89 -11.30
C THR A 536 10.06 -18.63 -11.83
N MET A 537 9.27 -17.57 -11.98
CA MET A 537 9.75 -16.25 -12.35
C MET A 537 10.52 -15.62 -11.19
N GLY A 538 11.66 -15.01 -11.51
CA GLY A 538 12.45 -14.20 -10.57
C GLY A 538 12.60 -12.79 -11.08
N SER A 539 13.84 -12.40 -11.37
CA SER A 539 14.15 -11.19 -12.13
C SER A 539 15.11 -11.55 -13.26
N GLY A 540 15.66 -10.55 -13.95
CA GLY A 540 16.66 -10.74 -15.00
C GLY A 540 16.17 -10.61 -16.43
N SER A 541 14.94 -10.12 -16.60
CA SER A 541 14.48 -9.50 -17.84
C SER A 541 13.30 -8.57 -17.52
N ASP A 542 12.75 -7.94 -18.56
CA ASP A 542 11.77 -6.85 -18.49
C ASP A 542 10.45 -7.20 -17.79
N PHE A 543 10.12 -8.49 -17.66
CA PHE A 543 8.93 -8.95 -16.94
C PHE A 543 8.94 -8.57 -15.45
N THR A 544 10.10 -8.27 -14.86
CA THR A 544 10.24 -7.99 -13.42
C THR A 544 9.31 -6.86 -12.97
N ALA A 545 9.26 -5.74 -13.71
CA ALA A 545 8.39 -4.61 -13.35
C ALA A 545 6.90 -4.93 -13.53
N PHE A 546 6.56 -5.74 -14.54
CA PHE A 546 5.18 -6.17 -14.75
C PHE A 546 4.69 -7.07 -13.62
N GLN A 547 5.47 -8.06 -13.22
CA GLN A 547 5.08 -9.04 -12.21
C GLN A 547 5.21 -8.48 -10.79
N ASP A 548 6.41 -8.03 -10.41
CA ASP A 548 6.73 -7.80 -9.00
C ASP A 548 6.30 -6.42 -8.49
N PHE A 549 6.11 -5.46 -9.40
CA PHE A 549 5.66 -4.10 -9.09
C PHE A 549 4.20 -3.85 -9.50
N ALA A 550 3.81 -4.22 -10.72
CA ALA A 550 2.46 -4.00 -11.24
C ALA A 550 1.46 -5.16 -10.99
N GLY A 551 1.93 -6.35 -10.59
CA GLY A 551 1.09 -7.52 -10.31
C GLY A 551 0.41 -8.08 -11.55
N VAL A 552 1.12 -8.10 -12.68
CA VAL A 552 0.63 -8.63 -13.96
C VAL A 552 1.18 -10.04 -14.16
N ALA A 553 0.29 -10.99 -14.45
CA ALA A 553 0.70 -12.35 -14.80
C ALA A 553 1.62 -12.30 -16.02
N SER A 554 2.83 -12.84 -15.86
CA SER A 554 3.89 -12.73 -16.87
C SER A 554 4.50 -14.10 -17.19
N PHE A 555 5.02 -14.26 -18.40
CA PHE A 555 5.94 -15.35 -18.72
C PHE A 555 7.17 -14.84 -19.44
N ASP A 556 8.23 -15.64 -19.40
CA ASP A 556 9.40 -15.57 -20.26
C ASP A 556 9.58 -16.91 -21.00
N LEU A 557 9.86 -16.85 -22.30
CA LEU A 557 9.93 -18.00 -23.18
C LEU A 557 11.15 -17.91 -24.10
N GLY A 558 11.92 -18.99 -24.22
CA GLY A 558 13.08 -19.06 -25.11
C GLY A 558 13.66 -20.47 -25.21
N PHE A 559 14.45 -20.71 -26.26
CA PHE A 559 15.29 -21.90 -26.38
C PHE A 559 16.69 -21.62 -25.83
N ASN A 560 16.97 -22.20 -24.68
CA ASN A 560 18.23 -22.07 -23.95
C ASN A 560 19.22 -23.17 -24.36
N ARG A 561 20.49 -22.90 -24.08
CA ARG A 561 21.59 -23.85 -24.23
C ARG A 561 21.38 -25.13 -23.40
N GLY A 562 21.43 -26.29 -24.07
CA GLY A 562 21.56 -27.61 -23.46
C GLY A 562 23.01 -28.04 -23.19
N PRO A 563 23.26 -29.15 -22.47
CA PRO A 563 24.61 -29.61 -22.11
C PRO A 563 25.53 -29.93 -23.30
N GLU A 564 24.94 -30.34 -24.42
CA GLU A 564 25.65 -30.71 -25.66
C GLU A 564 25.68 -29.57 -26.69
N ASP A 565 24.95 -28.48 -26.44
CA ASP A 565 24.90 -27.34 -27.35
C ASP A 565 26.21 -26.53 -27.28
N PRO A 566 26.58 -25.87 -28.39
CA PRO A 566 27.72 -24.95 -28.41
C PRO A 566 27.69 -23.94 -27.27
N VAL A 567 28.88 -23.51 -26.83
CA VAL A 567 28.97 -22.50 -25.77
C VAL A 567 28.39 -21.19 -26.29
N TYR A 568 27.48 -20.64 -25.51
CA TYR A 568 26.92 -19.32 -25.70
C TYR A 568 27.84 -18.26 -25.07
N HIS A 569 28.39 -17.36 -25.90
CA HIS A 569 29.30 -16.28 -25.49
C HIS A 569 28.53 -15.06 -24.97
N TYR A 570 27.71 -15.28 -23.95
CA TYR A 570 26.88 -14.26 -23.30
C TYR A 570 27.65 -12.95 -23.01
N HIS A 571 27.10 -11.82 -23.45
CA HIS A 571 27.64 -10.45 -23.31
C HIS A 571 29.08 -10.23 -23.82
N SER A 572 29.58 -11.13 -24.66
CA SER A 572 30.88 -11.04 -25.32
C SER A 572 30.71 -10.58 -26.76
N ASN A 573 31.75 -9.99 -27.35
CA ASN A 573 31.76 -9.67 -28.79
C ASN A 573 31.55 -10.90 -29.70
N TYR A 574 31.67 -12.11 -29.14
CA TYR A 574 31.42 -13.37 -29.85
C TYR A 574 29.96 -13.85 -29.76
N ASP A 575 29.08 -13.17 -29.01
CA ASP A 575 27.64 -13.25 -29.26
C ASP A 575 27.34 -12.50 -30.56
N SER A 576 27.70 -13.12 -31.67
CA SER A 576 27.74 -12.52 -32.99
C SER A 576 26.80 -13.23 -33.94
N PHE A 577 26.42 -12.52 -35.01
CA PHE A 577 25.64 -13.10 -36.09
C PHE A 577 26.33 -14.35 -36.66
N ASP A 578 27.66 -14.31 -36.83
CA ASP A 578 28.44 -15.42 -37.37
C ASP A 578 28.49 -16.63 -36.42
N TRP A 579 28.47 -16.42 -35.10
CA TRP A 579 28.29 -17.51 -34.13
C TRP A 579 26.89 -18.12 -34.23
N MET A 580 25.85 -17.27 -34.28
CA MET A 580 24.46 -17.72 -34.37
C MET A 580 24.21 -18.56 -35.63
N GLU A 581 24.69 -18.09 -36.78
CA GLU A 581 24.56 -18.76 -38.08
C GLU A 581 25.24 -20.14 -38.13
N ARG A 582 26.39 -20.28 -37.47
CA ARG A 582 27.22 -21.49 -37.52
C ARG A 582 26.90 -22.50 -36.43
N PHE A 583 26.59 -22.00 -35.23
CA PHE A 583 26.54 -22.80 -34.02
C PHE A 583 25.25 -22.60 -33.22
N GLY A 584 24.82 -21.35 -32.99
CA GLY A 584 23.69 -21.04 -32.10
C GLY A 584 22.35 -21.61 -32.57
N ASP A 585 21.93 -21.29 -33.80
CA ASP A 585 20.71 -21.80 -34.43
C ASP A 585 20.94 -21.98 -35.93
N HIS A 586 21.65 -23.05 -36.29
CA HIS A 586 21.94 -23.33 -37.69
C HIS A 586 20.64 -23.55 -38.49
N GLY A 587 20.37 -22.62 -39.41
CA GLY A 587 19.14 -22.63 -40.21
C GLY A 587 17.96 -21.87 -39.59
N TRP A 588 18.14 -21.20 -38.45
CA TRP A 588 17.17 -20.27 -37.82
C TRP A 588 15.82 -20.91 -37.47
N LEU A 589 15.82 -22.21 -37.21
CA LEU A 589 14.61 -23.00 -37.00
C LEU A 589 14.05 -22.82 -35.58
N TYR A 590 14.91 -22.59 -34.60
CA TYR A 590 14.49 -22.34 -33.22
C TYR A 590 13.95 -20.92 -33.05
N HIS A 591 14.52 -19.93 -33.75
CA HIS A 591 13.93 -18.59 -33.85
C HIS A 591 12.50 -18.65 -34.42
N GLU A 592 12.31 -19.37 -35.52
CA GLU A 592 11.00 -19.53 -36.16
C GLU A 592 10.02 -20.24 -35.21
N ALA A 593 10.44 -21.32 -34.55
CA ALA A 593 9.60 -22.04 -33.59
C ALA A 593 9.20 -21.16 -32.40
N CYS A 594 10.13 -20.40 -31.82
CA CYS A 594 9.86 -19.50 -30.69
C CYS A 594 8.91 -18.37 -31.08
N THR A 595 9.11 -17.78 -32.27
CA THR A 595 8.20 -16.77 -32.84
C THR A 595 6.77 -17.29 -32.94
N LYS A 596 6.59 -18.53 -33.44
CA LYS A 596 5.26 -19.15 -33.55
C LYS A 596 4.62 -19.37 -32.18
N LEU A 597 5.38 -19.87 -31.21
CA LEU A 597 4.90 -20.04 -29.84
C LEU A 597 4.42 -18.70 -29.26
N TRP A 598 5.23 -17.65 -29.40
CA TRP A 598 4.92 -16.32 -28.86
C TRP A 598 3.68 -15.70 -29.50
N ALA A 599 3.57 -15.74 -30.84
CA ALA A 599 2.41 -15.25 -31.57
C ALA A 599 1.12 -16.03 -31.21
N LEU A 600 1.21 -17.35 -31.09
CA LEU A 600 0.06 -18.20 -30.72
C LEU A 600 -0.38 -17.97 -29.26
N ALA A 601 0.56 -17.70 -28.35
CA ALA A 601 0.24 -17.34 -26.97
C ALA A 601 -0.58 -16.05 -26.90
N ALA A 602 -0.12 -15.02 -27.63
CA ALA A 602 -0.82 -13.75 -27.74
C ALA A 602 -2.21 -13.92 -28.38
N ALA A 603 -2.30 -14.66 -29.49
CA ALA A 603 -3.58 -14.92 -30.17
C ALA A 603 -4.58 -15.63 -29.26
N LYS A 604 -4.13 -16.64 -28.49
CA LYS A 604 -4.98 -17.35 -27.53
C LYS A 604 -5.51 -16.39 -26.46
N LEU A 605 -4.67 -15.53 -25.90
CA LEU A 605 -5.10 -14.56 -24.88
C LEU A 605 -5.96 -13.44 -25.46
N VAL A 606 -5.77 -13.05 -26.72
CA VAL A 606 -6.50 -11.96 -27.36
C VAL A 606 -7.86 -12.38 -27.92
N GLU A 607 -7.97 -13.56 -28.51
CA GLU A 607 -9.18 -14.00 -29.23
C GLU A 607 -10.13 -14.86 -28.40
N THR A 608 -9.68 -15.49 -27.31
CA THR A 608 -10.59 -16.34 -26.51
C THR A 608 -11.54 -15.48 -25.66
N PRO A 609 -12.87 -15.57 -25.81
CA PRO A 609 -13.80 -14.73 -25.04
C PRO A 609 -13.63 -14.90 -23.52
N VAL A 610 -13.45 -16.14 -23.08
CA VAL A 610 -13.06 -16.50 -21.70
C VAL A 610 -11.55 -16.68 -21.67
N LEU A 611 -10.86 -15.97 -20.77
CA LEU A 611 -9.41 -16.07 -20.63
C LEU A 611 -8.99 -17.51 -20.27
N SER A 612 -8.03 -18.05 -21.01
CA SER A 612 -7.48 -19.41 -20.81
C SER A 612 -6.46 -19.45 -19.65
N LEU A 613 -6.83 -18.89 -18.50
CA LEU A 613 -5.99 -18.82 -17.29
C LEU A 613 -6.45 -19.86 -16.26
N SER A 614 -5.55 -20.23 -15.33
CA SER A 614 -5.80 -21.28 -14.33
C SER A 614 -5.50 -20.81 -12.92
N ALA A 615 -6.55 -20.53 -12.15
CA ALA A 615 -6.39 -20.18 -10.74
C ALA A 615 -5.97 -21.41 -9.91
N ALA A 616 -6.41 -22.60 -10.33
CA ALA A 616 -6.08 -23.86 -9.68
C ALA A 616 -4.59 -24.18 -9.78
N ASP A 617 -3.95 -23.96 -10.93
CA ASP A 617 -2.50 -24.16 -11.08
C ASP A 617 -1.71 -23.20 -10.19
N TYR A 618 -2.19 -21.98 -10.01
CA TYR A 618 -1.61 -21.03 -9.05
C TYR A 618 -1.67 -21.54 -7.61
N SER A 619 -2.82 -22.09 -7.19
CA SER A 619 -2.94 -22.68 -5.86
C SER A 619 -2.01 -23.89 -5.63
N VAL A 620 -1.80 -24.70 -6.67
CA VAL A 620 -0.86 -25.84 -6.62
C VAL A 620 0.58 -25.33 -6.52
N GLY A 621 0.94 -24.32 -7.32
CA GLY A 621 2.23 -23.65 -7.26
C GLY A 621 2.52 -23.13 -5.85
N LEU A 622 1.60 -22.36 -5.26
CA LEU A 622 1.73 -21.84 -3.89
C LEU A 622 2.02 -22.92 -2.85
N GLY A 623 1.35 -24.07 -2.95
CA GLY A 623 1.58 -25.20 -2.05
C GLY A 623 2.97 -25.82 -2.26
N GLN A 624 3.37 -26.05 -3.51
CA GLN A 624 4.69 -26.60 -3.83
C GLN A 624 5.82 -25.67 -3.39
N TYR A 625 5.66 -24.36 -3.58
CA TYR A 625 6.63 -23.36 -3.14
C TYR A 625 6.77 -23.34 -1.61
N LEU A 626 5.65 -23.47 -0.88
CA LEU A 626 5.69 -23.50 0.57
C LEU A 626 6.39 -24.76 1.09
N GLU A 627 6.10 -25.93 0.52
CA GLU A 627 6.76 -27.19 0.89
C GLU A 627 8.27 -27.14 0.68
N ASN A 628 8.75 -26.41 -0.35
CA ASN A 628 10.17 -26.22 -0.60
C ASN A 628 10.87 -25.38 0.48
N ILE A 629 10.15 -24.47 1.16
CA ILE A 629 10.69 -23.54 2.18
C ILE A 629 10.59 -24.10 3.61
N LYS A 630 9.63 -24.98 3.88
CA LYS A 630 9.44 -25.60 5.22
C LYS A 630 10.74 -26.18 5.84
N PRO A 631 11.67 -26.80 5.08
CA PRO A 631 12.94 -27.27 5.63
C PRO A 631 13.81 -26.16 6.24
N ASP A 632 13.79 -24.95 5.70
CA ASP A 632 14.65 -23.84 6.12
C ASP A 632 14.26 -23.34 7.52
N ALA A 633 12.95 -23.34 7.82
CA ALA A 633 12.42 -22.97 9.14
C ALA A 633 12.91 -23.88 10.29
N LYS A 634 13.39 -25.10 10.00
CA LYS A 634 13.93 -26.01 11.03
C LYS A 634 15.24 -25.51 11.65
N HIS A 635 15.91 -24.57 10.99
CA HIS A 635 17.21 -24.04 11.41
C HIS A 635 17.06 -22.78 12.29
N LEU A 636 15.84 -22.34 12.57
CA LEU A 636 15.57 -21.14 13.36
C LEU A 636 15.85 -21.33 14.87
N PRO A 637 16.51 -20.35 15.52
CA PRO A 637 16.74 -20.39 16.96
C PRO A 637 15.44 -20.07 17.72
N GLY A 638 14.77 -21.08 18.28
CA GLY A 638 13.63 -20.87 19.20
C GLY A 638 12.44 -21.82 19.09
N GLY A 639 12.42 -22.74 18.12
CA GLY A 639 11.34 -23.74 17.94
C GLY A 639 10.78 -23.76 16.51
N GLU A 640 9.93 -24.76 16.20
CA GLU A 640 9.29 -24.92 14.88
C GLU A 640 8.34 -23.75 14.55
N PHE A 641 8.48 -23.15 13.37
CA PHE A 641 7.53 -22.15 12.84
C PHE A 641 6.23 -22.84 12.41
N ASP A 642 5.09 -22.34 12.87
CA ASP A 642 3.77 -22.91 12.55
C ASP A 642 3.25 -22.43 11.19
N PHE A 643 3.35 -23.29 10.19
CA PHE A 643 2.81 -23.06 8.85
C PHE A 643 1.29 -23.29 8.74
N GLY A 644 0.63 -23.80 9.79
CA GLY A 644 -0.75 -24.28 9.71
C GLY A 644 -1.78 -23.24 9.30
N SER A 645 -1.51 -21.94 9.51
CA SER A 645 -2.39 -20.87 9.00
C SER A 645 -2.23 -20.65 7.49
N LEU A 646 -1.00 -20.72 6.97
CA LEU A 646 -0.72 -20.57 5.55
C LEU A 646 -1.14 -21.82 4.77
N ASP A 647 -0.88 -23.02 5.30
CA ASP A 647 -1.34 -24.28 4.72
C ASP A 647 -2.87 -24.31 4.54
N ARG A 648 -3.62 -23.84 5.56
CA ARG A 648 -5.08 -23.73 5.48
C ARG A 648 -5.52 -22.70 4.45
N ALA A 649 -4.87 -21.54 4.39
CA ALA A 649 -5.19 -20.50 3.41
C ALA A 649 -4.97 -21.00 1.97
N ILE A 650 -3.86 -21.72 1.71
CA ILE A 650 -3.57 -22.33 0.41
C ILE A 650 -4.61 -23.40 0.07
N ALA A 651 -4.98 -24.26 1.02
CA ALA A 651 -6.00 -25.30 0.81
C ALA A 651 -7.39 -24.71 0.52
N GLU A 652 -7.79 -23.66 1.24
CA GLU A 652 -9.04 -22.92 0.99
C GLU A 652 -9.01 -22.25 -0.39
N PHE A 653 -7.91 -21.58 -0.72
CA PHE A 653 -7.71 -20.99 -2.04
C PHE A 653 -7.78 -22.05 -3.15
N GLN A 654 -7.15 -23.21 -2.98
CA GLN A 654 -7.21 -24.32 -3.93
C GLN A 654 -8.64 -24.84 -4.15
N ALA A 655 -9.43 -24.97 -3.08
CA ALA A 655 -10.82 -25.42 -3.20
C ALA A 655 -11.67 -24.41 -3.99
N VAL A 656 -11.53 -23.12 -3.71
CA VAL A 656 -12.25 -22.04 -4.42
C VAL A 656 -11.77 -21.91 -5.87
N ALA A 657 -10.46 -21.98 -6.10
CA ALA A 657 -9.86 -21.89 -7.43
C ALA A 657 -10.36 -23.00 -8.36
N LYS A 658 -10.42 -24.25 -7.88
CA LYS A 658 -10.98 -25.38 -8.65
C LYS A 658 -12.44 -25.17 -9.02
N GLN A 659 -13.26 -24.67 -8.08
CA GLN A 659 -14.67 -24.36 -8.36
C GLN A 659 -14.80 -23.20 -9.36
N PHE A 660 -13.95 -22.18 -9.24
CA PHE A 660 -13.93 -21.04 -10.14
C PHE A 660 -13.53 -21.43 -11.56
N ASP A 661 -12.47 -22.22 -11.72
CA ASP A 661 -12.04 -22.72 -13.03
C ASP A 661 -13.07 -23.66 -13.65
N ALA A 662 -13.74 -24.50 -12.85
CA ALA A 662 -14.86 -25.30 -13.33
C ALA A 662 -16.05 -24.44 -13.82
N TYR A 663 -16.33 -23.33 -13.14
CA TYR A 663 -17.34 -22.37 -13.59
C TYR A 663 -16.92 -21.65 -14.89
N SER A 664 -15.65 -21.27 -15.00
CA SER A 664 -15.08 -20.70 -16.23
C SER A 664 -15.20 -21.66 -17.42
N ALA A 665 -14.92 -22.95 -17.21
CA ALA A 665 -15.09 -24.01 -18.20
C ALA A 665 -16.57 -24.22 -18.60
N ASP A 666 -17.50 -24.14 -17.64
CA ASP A 666 -18.95 -24.18 -17.92
C ASP A 666 -19.41 -23.00 -18.78
N LEU A 667 -18.94 -21.77 -18.50
CA LEU A 667 -19.24 -20.61 -19.35
C LEU A 667 -18.71 -20.77 -20.76
N THR A 668 -17.50 -21.35 -20.90
CA THR A 668 -16.90 -21.66 -22.20
C THR A 668 -17.76 -22.69 -22.96
N SER A 669 -18.28 -23.71 -22.27
CA SER A 669 -19.17 -24.71 -22.85
C SER A 669 -20.51 -24.10 -23.29
N GLN A 670 -21.10 -23.23 -22.47
CA GLN A 670 -22.33 -22.50 -22.81
C GLN A 670 -22.12 -21.56 -24.02
N LEU A 671 -20.92 -21.05 -24.23
CA LEU A 671 -20.59 -20.20 -25.37
C LEU A 671 -20.58 -20.99 -26.70
N ALA A 672 -20.27 -22.28 -26.63
CA ALA A 672 -20.28 -23.18 -27.78
C ALA A 672 -21.71 -23.64 -28.17
N GLU A 673 -22.71 -23.45 -27.31
CA GLU A 673 -24.11 -23.78 -27.61
C GLU A 673 -24.74 -22.72 -28.53
N ASP A 674 -25.32 -23.16 -29.66
CA ASP A 674 -26.01 -22.24 -30.58
C ASP A 674 -27.36 -21.78 -29.99
N LEU A 675 -27.36 -20.58 -29.41
CA LEU A 675 -28.54 -19.97 -28.80
C LEU A 675 -29.44 -19.31 -29.86
N PRO A 676 -30.74 -19.70 -29.96
CA PRO A 676 -31.71 -19.08 -30.85
C PRO A 676 -31.83 -17.56 -30.70
N TRP A 677 -32.07 -16.85 -31.80
CA TRP A 677 -32.10 -15.38 -31.87
C TRP A 677 -33.06 -14.69 -30.88
N TYR A 678 -34.15 -15.34 -30.49
CA TYR A 678 -35.12 -14.80 -29.53
C TYR A 678 -34.64 -14.85 -28.07
N LEU A 679 -33.58 -15.60 -27.75
CA LEU A 679 -32.98 -15.69 -26.41
C LEU A 679 -31.83 -14.69 -26.22
N TRP A 680 -31.90 -13.52 -26.87
CA TRP A 680 -30.84 -12.51 -26.83
C TRP A 680 -30.43 -12.09 -25.40
N TRP A 681 -31.36 -12.06 -24.44
CA TRP A 681 -31.05 -11.76 -23.03
C TRP A 681 -30.12 -12.79 -22.38
N LYS A 682 -30.15 -14.05 -22.81
CA LYS A 682 -29.21 -15.08 -22.32
C LYS A 682 -27.79 -14.81 -22.83
N LYS A 683 -27.64 -14.39 -24.10
CA LYS A 683 -26.34 -13.98 -24.67
C LYS A 683 -25.77 -12.77 -23.93
N VAL A 684 -26.61 -11.79 -23.62
CA VAL A 684 -26.20 -10.60 -22.83
C VAL A 684 -25.77 -11.00 -21.43
N ARG A 685 -26.53 -11.86 -20.75
CA ARG A 685 -26.17 -12.38 -19.43
C ARG A 685 -24.84 -13.14 -19.46
N LEU A 686 -24.65 -14.01 -20.45
CA LEU A 686 -23.42 -14.80 -20.63
C LEU A 686 -22.21 -13.89 -20.84
N TYR A 687 -22.33 -12.85 -21.67
CA TYR A 687 -21.29 -11.85 -21.86
C TYR A 687 -20.86 -11.20 -20.54
N PHE A 688 -21.80 -10.74 -19.72
CA PHE A 688 -21.46 -10.14 -18.42
C PHE A 688 -20.85 -11.14 -17.44
N GLN A 689 -21.28 -12.41 -17.46
CA GLN A 689 -20.66 -13.46 -16.63
C GLN A 689 -19.21 -13.71 -17.03
N ILE A 690 -18.94 -13.77 -18.34
CA ILE A 690 -17.57 -13.91 -18.89
C ILE A 690 -16.70 -12.73 -18.47
N ARG A 691 -17.21 -11.50 -18.58
CA ARG A 691 -16.51 -10.28 -18.14
C ARG A 691 -16.12 -10.33 -16.66
N ILE A 692 -17.05 -10.73 -15.78
CA ILE A 692 -16.76 -10.89 -14.35
C ILE A 692 -15.68 -11.95 -14.10
N VAL A 693 -15.70 -13.05 -14.85
CA VAL A 693 -14.68 -14.10 -14.74
C VAL A 693 -13.31 -13.60 -15.22
N ASN A 694 -13.25 -12.92 -16.36
CA ASN A 694 -12.00 -12.35 -16.89
C ASN A 694 -11.41 -11.29 -15.95
N ASP A 695 -12.25 -10.42 -15.38
CA ASP A 695 -11.81 -9.41 -14.40
C ASP A 695 -11.24 -10.06 -13.14
N LYS A 696 -11.79 -11.19 -12.69
CA LYS A 696 -11.25 -11.97 -11.56
C LYS A 696 -9.89 -12.60 -11.89
N TYR A 697 -9.73 -13.19 -13.07
CA TYR A 697 -8.42 -13.73 -13.48
C TYR A 697 -7.37 -12.62 -13.57
N LYS A 698 -7.71 -11.48 -14.20
CA LYS A 698 -6.85 -10.30 -14.28
C LYS A 698 -6.47 -9.78 -12.89
N ALA A 699 -7.41 -9.70 -11.96
CA ALA A 699 -7.15 -9.20 -10.61
C ALA A 699 -6.37 -10.17 -9.70
N LEU A 700 -6.28 -11.46 -10.05
CA LEU A 700 -5.74 -12.48 -9.15
C LEU A 700 -4.26 -12.26 -8.81
N GLU A 701 -3.41 -12.05 -9.80
CA GLU A 701 -1.97 -11.80 -9.57
C GLU A 701 -1.76 -10.53 -8.72
N ARG A 702 -2.54 -9.48 -8.98
CA ARG A 702 -2.50 -8.20 -8.24
C ARG A 702 -2.88 -8.35 -6.76
N ALA A 703 -3.65 -9.38 -6.41
CA ALA A 703 -4.03 -9.65 -5.03
C ALA A 703 -2.84 -10.08 -4.16
N PHE A 704 -1.72 -10.47 -4.78
CA PHE A 704 -0.47 -10.81 -4.09
C PHE A 704 0.48 -9.60 -3.95
N LEU A 705 0.07 -8.40 -4.36
CA LEU A 705 0.84 -7.19 -4.08
C LEU A 705 0.60 -6.70 -2.65
N TYR A 706 1.69 -6.46 -1.93
CA TYR A 706 1.71 -5.78 -0.66
C TYR A 706 2.26 -4.36 -0.86
N GLU A 707 1.39 -3.36 -0.71
CA GLU A 707 1.71 -1.96 -1.06
C GLU A 707 2.97 -1.37 -0.41
N PRO A 708 3.29 -1.65 0.89
CA PRO A 708 4.55 -1.19 1.48
C PRO A 708 5.81 -1.84 0.86
N GLY A 709 5.66 -2.96 0.17
CA GLY A 709 6.74 -3.76 -0.39
C GLY A 709 7.43 -4.66 0.63
N LEU A 710 8.45 -5.37 0.16
CA LEU A 710 9.28 -6.25 0.98
C LEU A 710 10.19 -5.45 1.91
N ASP A 711 10.57 -6.06 3.03
CA ASP A 711 11.39 -5.41 4.06
C ASP A 711 12.77 -5.03 3.52
N GLY A 712 13.13 -3.75 3.63
CA GLY A 712 14.38 -3.20 3.06
C GLY A 712 14.39 -3.09 1.54
N ARG A 713 13.29 -3.48 0.86
CA ARG A 713 13.16 -3.54 -0.60
C ARG A 713 11.76 -3.12 -1.06
N SER A 714 11.35 -1.91 -0.67
CA SER A 714 9.97 -1.41 -0.85
C SER A 714 9.49 -1.32 -2.30
N TRP A 715 10.41 -1.39 -3.28
CA TRP A 715 10.05 -1.46 -4.68
C TRP A 715 9.42 -2.82 -5.04
N PHE A 716 9.92 -3.93 -4.52
CA PHE A 716 9.31 -5.25 -4.76
C PHE A 716 8.05 -5.39 -3.91
N LYS A 717 6.88 -5.52 -4.54
CA LYS A 717 5.58 -5.58 -3.85
C LYS A 717 4.98 -6.97 -3.81
N HIS A 718 5.36 -7.85 -4.71
CA HIS A 718 4.76 -9.17 -4.82
C HIS A 718 5.21 -10.11 -3.68
N VAL A 719 4.27 -10.64 -2.90
CA VAL A 719 4.58 -11.43 -1.68
C VAL A 719 4.95 -12.88 -1.97
N VAL A 720 4.66 -13.36 -3.18
CA VAL A 720 4.94 -14.76 -3.59
C VAL A 720 6.23 -14.86 -4.38
N PHE A 721 6.57 -13.84 -5.16
CA PHE A 721 7.70 -13.83 -6.08
C PHE A 721 8.48 -12.54 -5.88
N ALA A 722 9.79 -12.64 -5.76
CA ALA A 722 10.72 -11.53 -5.97
C ALA A 722 12.10 -12.14 -6.26
N PRO A 723 13.04 -11.37 -6.82
CA PRO A 723 14.44 -11.77 -6.81
C PRO A 723 14.92 -12.01 -5.37
N GLY A 724 15.64 -13.10 -5.14
CA GLY A 724 16.26 -13.35 -3.84
C GLY A 724 17.34 -12.32 -3.53
N ILE A 725 17.40 -11.86 -2.29
CA ILE A 725 18.30 -10.77 -1.85
C ILE A 725 19.78 -11.02 -2.20
N TRP A 726 20.26 -12.27 -2.13
CA TRP A 726 21.65 -12.67 -2.41
C TRP A 726 21.85 -13.51 -3.69
N THR A 727 20.76 -13.92 -4.35
CA THR A 727 20.81 -14.70 -5.61
C THR A 727 20.63 -13.80 -6.84
N GLY A 728 19.82 -12.75 -6.75
CA GLY A 728 19.57 -11.79 -7.84
C GLY A 728 18.55 -12.31 -8.84
N TYR A 729 18.97 -13.07 -9.86
CA TYR A 729 18.06 -13.48 -10.94
C TYR A 729 17.08 -14.59 -10.54
N SER A 730 17.51 -15.52 -9.69
CA SER A 730 16.65 -16.62 -9.26
C SER A 730 15.49 -16.11 -8.41
N GLY A 731 14.27 -16.43 -8.83
CA GLY A 731 13.05 -16.12 -8.09
C GLY A 731 13.04 -16.81 -6.75
N ALA A 732 13.05 -16.02 -5.68
CA ALA A 732 12.72 -16.51 -4.36
C ALA A 732 11.20 -16.57 -4.25
N THR A 733 10.69 -17.72 -3.83
CA THR A 733 9.28 -17.87 -3.51
C THR A 733 9.05 -17.49 -2.04
N TYR A 734 7.93 -16.81 -1.76
CA TYR A 734 7.66 -16.21 -0.45
C TYR A 734 8.86 -15.42 0.13
N PRO A 735 9.43 -14.46 -0.63
CA PRO A 735 10.69 -13.80 -0.30
C PRO A 735 10.70 -13.16 1.09
N GLY A 736 9.59 -12.53 1.51
CA GLY A 736 9.51 -11.95 2.86
C GLY A 736 9.64 -12.99 3.98
N LEU A 737 9.16 -14.22 3.76
CA LEU A 737 9.30 -15.31 4.73
C LEU A 737 10.72 -15.88 4.74
N VAL A 738 11.28 -16.16 3.56
CA VAL A 738 12.64 -16.68 3.39
C VAL A 738 13.67 -15.71 3.97
N GLU A 739 13.52 -14.42 3.67
CA GLU A 739 14.42 -13.38 4.18
C GLU A 739 14.31 -13.20 5.69
N SER A 740 13.09 -13.28 6.24
CA SER A 740 12.89 -13.32 7.69
C SER A 740 13.54 -14.53 8.34
N PHE A 741 13.53 -15.69 7.68
CA PHE A 741 14.17 -16.89 8.20
C PHE A 741 15.70 -16.77 8.17
N ASP A 742 16.25 -16.30 7.06
CA ASP A 742 17.68 -16.03 6.91
C ASP A 742 18.18 -14.98 7.90
N ALA A 743 17.35 -13.98 8.21
CA ALA A 743 17.64 -12.94 9.20
C ALA A 743 17.37 -13.37 10.66
N GLY A 744 16.66 -14.47 10.88
CA GLY A 744 16.22 -14.93 12.20
C GLY A 744 15.17 -14.03 12.89
N ASP A 745 14.41 -13.24 12.11
CA ASP A 745 13.42 -12.27 12.62
C ASP A 745 12.01 -12.56 12.11
N VAL A 746 11.17 -13.18 12.95
CA VAL A 746 9.84 -13.72 12.58
C VAL A 746 8.63 -12.88 13.05
N GLY A 747 8.83 -11.65 13.55
CA GLY A 747 7.74 -10.91 14.23
C GLY A 747 7.28 -9.58 13.61
N ASN A 748 7.14 -9.46 12.29
CA ASN A 748 6.79 -8.21 11.62
C ASN A 748 5.28 -7.94 11.48
N ALA A 749 4.57 -7.67 12.60
CA ALA A 749 3.22 -7.09 12.54
C ALA A 749 2.90 -6.17 13.76
N GLN A 750 3.25 -4.88 13.63
CA GLN A 750 2.96 -3.68 14.46
C GLN A 750 2.87 -3.80 15.99
N PRO A 751 3.62 -2.93 16.72
CA PRO A 751 3.33 -1.52 16.93
C PRO A 751 4.64 -0.73 17.01
N GLU A 752 5.01 -0.14 15.88
CA GLU A 752 6.35 0.42 15.61
C GLU A 752 6.97 1.28 16.72
N MET A 753 6.16 1.99 17.53
CA MET A 753 6.67 2.80 18.64
C MET A 753 7.02 1.98 19.90
N ILE A 754 6.26 0.93 20.21
CA ILE A 754 6.55 0.03 21.35
C ILE A 754 7.65 -0.96 20.96
N GLU A 755 7.71 -1.32 19.68
CA GLU A 755 8.79 -2.09 19.06
C GLU A 755 10.12 -1.31 19.02
N TYR A 756 10.09 -0.03 18.61
CA TYR A 756 11.28 0.84 18.60
C TYR A 756 11.94 1.01 19.97
N VAL A 757 11.18 0.92 21.07
CA VAL A 757 11.73 1.01 22.43
C VAL A 757 12.20 -0.33 23.02
N GLY A 758 12.27 -1.38 22.19
CA GLY A 758 12.90 -2.67 22.53
C GLY A 758 11.98 -3.71 23.17
N VAL A 759 10.67 -3.64 22.95
CA VAL A 759 9.72 -4.67 23.43
C VAL A 759 9.65 -5.83 22.42
N PRO A 760 9.78 -7.09 22.87
CA PRO A 760 9.60 -8.26 22.02
C PRO A 760 8.27 -8.22 21.25
N LYS A 761 8.32 -8.59 19.97
CA LYS A 761 7.20 -8.52 19.01
C LYS A 761 5.96 -9.32 19.43
N ASP A 762 6.12 -10.33 20.29
CA ASP A 762 5.02 -11.13 20.88
C ASP A 762 4.32 -10.47 22.09
N GLU A 763 5.00 -9.57 22.81
CA GLU A 763 4.40 -8.84 23.95
C GLU A 763 3.76 -7.51 23.55
N VAL A 764 3.95 -7.13 22.31
CA VAL A 764 3.79 -5.79 21.79
C VAL A 764 2.32 -5.33 21.84
N ALA A 765 1.37 -6.21 21.49
CA ALA A 765 -0.08 -5.95 21.54
C ALA A 765 -0.61 -5.81 22.98
N LYS A 766 -0.05 -6.59 23.92
CA LYS A 766 -0.34 -6.49 25.36
C LYS A 766 0.08 -5.11 25.88
N TRP A 767 1.26 -4.62 25.49
CA TRP A 767 1.75 -3.31 25.92
C TRP A 767 1.01 -2.12 25.28
N VAL A 768 0.53 -2.25 24.03
CA VAL A 768 -0.39 -1.26 23.41
C VAL A 768 -1.70 -1.16 24.21
N GLY A 769 -2.28 -2.31 24.58
CA GLY A 769 -3.51 -2.38 25.36
C GLY A 769 -3.35 -1.77 26.76
N ILE A 770 -2.27 -2.13 27.47
CA ILE A 770 -1.94 -1.59 28.79
C ILE A 770 -1.74 -0.07 28.73
N SER A 771 -0.97 0.42 27.76
CA SER A 771 -0.70 1.85 27.58
C SER A 771 -1.99 2.68 27.35
N SER A 772 -2.94 2.13 26.58
CA SER A 772 -4.23 2.78 26.32
C SER A 772 -5.15 2.76 27.56
N ALA A 773 -5.16 1.65 28.31
CA ALA A 773 -5.92 1.52 29.55
C ALA A 773 -5.42 2.48 30.64
N VAL A 774 -4.10 2.63 30.79
CA VAL A 774 -3.46 3.53 31.76
C VAL A 774 -3.94 4.97 31.57
N THR A 775 -4.02 5.45 30.33
CA THR A 775 -4.52 6.80 30.02
C THR A 775 -5.94 7.01 30.53
N SER A 776 -6.83 6.04 30.30
CA SER A 776 -8.25 6.12 30.70
C SER A 776 -8.43 6.01 32.21
N ILE A 777 -7.66 5.15 32.88
CA ILE A 777 -7.67 5.00 34.35
C ILE A 777 -7.15 6.27 35.01
N SER A 778 -6.03 6.82 34.53
CA SER A 778 -5.48 8.08 35.02
C SER A 778 -6.45 9.25 34.84
N GLN A 779 -7.14 9.31 33.70
CA GLN A 779 -8.20 10.30 33.47
C GLN A 779 -9.35 10.13 34.46
N ALA A 780 -9.76 8.89 34.77
CA ALA A 780 -10.82 8.62 35.72
C ALA A 780 -10.50 9.16 37.12
N VAL A 781 -9.24 9.05 37.56
CA VAL A 781 -8.79 9.53 38.88
C VAL A 781 -8.85 11.06 38.97
N MET A 782 -8.46 11.79 37.93
CA MET A 782 -8.32 13.26 37.98
C MET A 782 -9.48 14.05 37.39
N ALA A 783 -10.43 13.43 36.68
CA ALA A 783 -11.52 14.18 36.03
C ALA A 783 -12.38 14.98 37.03
N VAL A 784 -12.59 14.46 38.24
CA VAL A 784 -13.36 15.16 39.29
C VAL A 784 -12.57 16.35 39.85
N THR A 785 -11.27 16.18 40.09
CA THR A 785 -10.43 17.24 40.65
C THR A 785 -10.33 18.44 39.71
N TRP A 786 -10.24 18.21 38.39
CA TRP A 786 -10.32 19.25 37.38
C TRP A 786 -11.69 19.95 37.32
N GLY A 787 -12.78 19.18 37.44
CA GLY A 787 -14.14 19.74 37.51
C GLY A 787 -14.30 20.70 38.70
N THR A 788 -13.93 20.23 39.90
CA THR A 788 -13.95 21.03 41.13
C THR A 788 -13.02 22.23 41.06
N ALA A 789 -11.81 22.07 40.50
CA ALA A 789 -10.87 23.19 40.33
C ALA A 789 -11.45 24.28 39.42
N SER A 790 -12.18 23.90 38.36
CA SER A 790 -12.84 24.87 37.47
C SER A 790 -13.99 25.61 38.16
N ASP A 791 -14.70 24.97 39.10
CA ASP A 791 -15.77 25.61 39.90
C ASP A 791 -15.19 26.71 40.82
N HIS A 792 -13.91 26.64 41.19
CA HIS A 792 -13.23 27.61 42.06
C HIS A 792 -12.38 28.66 41.33
N MET A 793 -11.61 28.23 40.33
CA MET A 793 -10.59 29.06 39.66
C MET A 793 -11.13 29.79 38.41
N GLY A 794 -12.28 29.37 37.87
CA GLY A 794 -12.82 29.83 36.59
C GLY A 794 -12.69 28.77 35.49
N ARG A 795 -13.61 28.76 34.53
CA ARG A 795 -13.63 27.78 33.43
C ARG A 795 -12.50 28.03 32.44
N LYS A 796 -12.30 29.29 32.05
CA LYS A 796 -11.33 29.69 31.02
C LYS A 796 -9.88 29.38 31.44
N PRO A 797 -9.39 29.77 32.64
CA PRO A 797 -8.01 29.50 33.05
C PRO A 797 -7.71 28.01 33.15
N ILE A 798 -8.66 27.20 33.61
CA ILE A 798 -8.46 25.76 33.79
C ILE A 798 -8.48 25.03 32.44
N ILE A 799 -9.34 25.40 31.50
CA ILE A 799 -9.31 24.86 30.13
C ILE A 799 -7.95 25.16 29.47
N LEU A 800 -7.47 26.40 29.56
CA LEU A 800 -6.18 26.79 28.99
C LEU A 800 -5.01 26.04 29.66
N LEU A 801 -5.05 25.88 30.99
CA LEU A 801 -4.06 25.10 31.72
C LEU A 801 -4.06 23.63 31.28
N GLY A 802 -5.23 23.00 31.22
CA GLY A 802 -5.38 21.61 30.78
C GLY A 802 -4.92 21.38 29.33
N LEU A 803 -5.25 22.30 28.41
CA LEU A 803 -4.77 22.26 27.02
C LEU A 803 -3.25 22.41 26.95
N THR A 804 -2.67 23.32 27.75
CA THR A 804 -1.22 23.54 27.81
C THR A 804 -0.50 22.31 28.36
N CYS A 805 -1.00 21.71 29.44
CA CYS A 805 -0.42 20.49 30.00
C CYS A 805 -0.55 19.31 29.03
N THR A 806 -1.70 19.13 28.37
CA THR A 806 -1.91 18.06 27.39
C THR A 806 -0.93 18.21 26.21
N MET A 807 -0.75 19.43 25.69
CA MET A 807 0.23 19.73 24.65
C MET A 807 1.66 19.35 25.08
N ILE A 808 2.08 19.74 26.28
CA ILE A 808 3.43 19.42 26.81
C ILE A 808 3.62 17.91 26.91
N PHE A 809 2.67 17.17 27.50
CA PHE A 809 2.81 15.72 27.66
C PHE A 809 2.63 14.94 26.33
N SER A 810 1.94 15.50 25.33
CA SER A 810 1.92 14.96 23.97
C SER A 810 3.29 15.11 23.30
N LEU A 811 3.96 16.25 23.48
CA LEU A 811 5.34 16.42 23.00
C LEU A 811 6.32 15.48 23.72
N LEU A 812 6.17 15.30 25.05
CA LEU A 812 6.96 14.35 25.83
C LEU A 812 6.73 12.89 25.39
N PHE A 813 5.50 12.55 25.01
CA PHE A 813 5.18 11.25 24.41
C PHE A 813 5.92 11.05 23.08
N GLY A 814 6.02 12.10 22.24
CA GLY A 814 6.74 12.05 20.97
C GLY A 814 8.27 11.89 21.06
N VAL A 815 8.87 12.27 22.19
CA VAL A 815 10.31 12.05 22.48
C VAL A 815 10.56 10.81 23.35
N SER A 816 9.57 9.95 23.54
CA SER A 816 9.69 8.79 24.42
C SER A 816 10.60 7.71 23.83
N GLN A 817 11.69 7.39 24.52
CA GLN A 817 12.69 6.41 24.08
C GLN A 817 12.65 5.07 24.84
N THR A 818 11.79 4.95 25.84
CA THR A 818 11.66 3.73 26.66
C THR A 818 10.20 3.40 26.94
N LEU A 819 9.88 2.12 27.12
CA LEU A 819 8.53 1.66 27.49
C LEU A 819 8.01 2.35 28.76
N SER A 820 8.86 2.52 29.77
CA SER A 820 8.51 3.23 31.01
C SER A 820 8.11 4.68 30.74
N MET A 821 8.84 5.37 29.85
CA MET A 821 8.53 6.74 29.48
C MET A 821 7.21 6.84 28.72
N ILE A 822 6.91 5.87 27.84
CA ILE A 822 5.62 5.76 27.13
C ILE A 822 4.47 5.61 28.12
N VAL A 823 4.58 4.69 29.08
CA VAL A 823 3.53 4.44 30.07
C VAL A 823 3.34 5.66 30.99
N ILE A 824 4.43 6.28 31.44
CA ILE A 824 4.39 7.47 32.30
C ILE A 824 3.76 8.66 31.56
N THR A 825 4.20 8.96 30.34
CA THR A 825 3.66 10.08 29.56
C THR A 825 2.19 9.88 29.22
N ARG A 826 1.76 8.63 28.93
CA ARG A 826 0.35 8.26 28.75
C ARG A 826 -0.47 8.39 30.03
N ALA A 827 0.09 8.03 31.18
CA ALA A 827 -0.55 8.27 32.47
C ALA A 827 -0.77 9.79 32.69
N PHE A 828 0.24 10.62 32.47
CA PHE A 828 0.13 12.07 32.60
C PHE A 828 -0.81 12.70 31.58
N LEU A 829 -0.83 12.22 30.34
CA LEU A 829 -1.84 12.61 29.34
C LEU A 829 -3.26 12.34 29.82
N GLY A 830 -3.49 11.22 30.52
CA GLY A 830 -4.74 10.95 31.20
C GLY A 830 -5.01 11.90 32.36
N LEU A 831 -4.05 12.05 33.28
CA LEU A 831 -4.17 12.88 34.49
C LEU A 831 -4.48 14.36 34.18
N MET A 832 -3.93 14.89 33.08
CA MET A 832 -4.04 16.29 32.70
C MET A 832 -5.24 16.59 31.78
N ASN A 833 -6.01 15.58 31.38
CA ASN A 833 -7.11 15.70 30.42
C ASN A 833 -8.51 15.71 31.09
N GLY A 834 -8.78 16.78 31.85
CA GLY A 834 -10.09 17.03 32.48
C GLY A 834 -11.02 17.97 31.70
N ASN A 835 -10.57 18.49 30.56
CA ASN A 835 -11.22 19.60 29.86
C ASN A 835 -12.61 19.28 29.32
N VAL A 836 -12.88 18.02 28.96
CA VAL A 836 -14.17 17.60 28.38
C VAL A 836 -15.35 17.94 29.29
N GLY A 837 -15.22 17.70 30.60
CA GLY A 837 -16.27 18.03 31.58
C GLY A 837 -16.47 19.53 31.78
N ILE A 838 -15.37 20.30 31.70
CA ILE A 838 -15.38 21.76 31.89
C ILE A 838 -16.00 22.45 30.67
N ILE A 839 -15.65 22.01 29.46
CA ILE A 839 -16.22 22.54 28.20
C ILE A 839 -17.73 22.30 28.14
N ARG A 840 -18.20 21.11 28.56
CA ARG A 840 -19.64 20.80 28.70
C ARG A 840 -20.35 21.77 29.63
N THR A 841 -19.73 22.04 30.77
CA THR A 841 -20.23 22.99 31.77
C THR A 841 -20.29 24.40 31.20
N MET A 842 -19.25 24.83 30.48
CA MET A 842 -19.18 26.15 29.84
C MET A 842 -20.25 26.33 28.75
N VAL A 843 -20.49 25.31 27.93
CA VAL A 843 -21.56 25.33 26.91
C VAL A 843 -22.95 25.38 27.55
N ALA A 844 -23.18 24.65 28.64
CA ALA A 844 -24.41 24.74 29.41
C ALA A 844 -24.66 26.17 29.95
N GLU A 845 -23.61 26.81 30.47
CA GLU A 845 -23.66 28.16 31.03
C GLU A 845 -23.86 29.24 29.94
N MET A 846 -23.33 29.03 28.73
CA MET A 846 -23.50 29.97 27.59
C MET A 846 -24.86 29.86 26.90
N VAL A 847 -25.51 28.69 26.95
CA VAL A 847 -26.78 28.40 26.27
C VAL A 847 -27.82 27.98 27.30
N PRO A 848 -28.36 28.93 28.08
CA PRO A 848 -29.37 28.64 29.09
C PRO A 848 -30.73 28.25 28.47
N GLU A 849 -30.97 28.61 27.21
CA GLU A 849 -32.21 28.31 26.50
C GLU A 849 -32.29 26.82 26.13
N LYS A 850 -33.25 26.09 26.73
CA LYS A 850 -33.52 24.66 26.48
C LYS A 850 -33.70 24.34 24.98
N GLU A 851 -34.24 25.27 24.19
CA GLU A 851 -34.44 25.09 22.74
C GLU A 851 -33.14 25.09 21.91
N LEU A 852 -32.09 25.75 22.40
CA LEU A 852 -30.81 25.89 21.70
C LEU A 852 -29.74 24.89 22.18
N GLN A 853 -29.95 24.28 23.36
CA GLN A 853 -29.06 23.27 23.92
C GLN A 853 -28.76 22.09 22.96
N PRO A 854 -29.73 21.49 22.24
CA PRO A 854 -29.42 20.39 21.31
C PRO A 854 -28.42 20.79 20.22
N ARG A 855 -28.50 22.02 19.69
CA ARG A 855 -27.54 22.52 18.70
C ARG A 855 -26.16 22.74 19.32
N ALA A 856 -26.10 23.32 20.51
CA ALA A 856 -24.83 23.62 21.18
C ALA A 856 -24.07 22.36 21.61
N PHE A 857 -24.76 21.39 22.21
CA PHE A 857 -24.16 20.12 22.66
C PHE A 857 -23.82 19.16 21.50
N SER A 858 -24.43 19.36 20.31
CA SER A 858 -24.08 18.58 19.11
C SER A 858 -22.70 18.91 18.54
N VAL A 859 -22.10 20.05 18.89
CA VAL A 859 -20.79 20.46 18.36
C VAL A 859 -19.64 19.62 18.94
N MET A 860 -19.75 19.14 20.19
CA MET A 860 -18.65 18.42 20.84
C MET A 860 -18.38 17.04 20.23
N PRO A 861 -19.39 16.18 19.98
CA PRO A 861 -19.17 14.90 19.31
C PRO A 861 -18.69 15.05 17.87
N LEU A 862 -19.04 16.13 17.18
CA LEU A 862 -18.53 16.40 15.83
C LEU A 862 -17.00 16.54 15.83
N VAL A 863 -16.45 17.35 16.74
CA VAL A 863 -15.00 17.55 16.85
C VAL A 863 -14.31 16.21 17.16
N TRP A 864 -14.95 15.37 17.97
CA TRP A 864 -14.48 14.00 18.21
C TRP A 864 -14.49 13.15 16.93
N THR A 865 -15.57 13.17 16.14
CA THR A 865 -15.66 12.45 14.86
C THR A 865 -14.61 12.91 13.85
N ILE A 866 -14.38 14.22 13.73
CA ILE A 866 -13.32 14.79 12.88
C ILE A 866 -11.95 14.27 13.37
N GLY A 867 -11.69 14.31 14.67
CA GLY A 867 -10.45 13.79 15.26
C GLY A 867 -10.22 12.30 15.00
N THR A 868 -11.27 11.47 15.05
CA THR A 868 -11.17 10.03 14.76
C THR A 868 -10.93 9.72 13.28
N ILE A 869 -11.35 10.60 12.37
CA ILE A 869 -11.12 10.45 10.92
C ILE A 869 -9.69 10.86 10.55
N PHE A 870 -9.26 12.04 10.98
CA PHE A 870 -7.95 12.59 10.57
C PHE A 870 -6.79 12.15 11.46
N GLY A 871 -7.04 11.74 12.71
CA GLY A 871 -6.01 11.38 13.69
C GLY A 871 -5.08 10.25 13.23
N PRO A 872 -5.61 9.09 12.79
CA PRO A 872 -4.78 8.00 12.26
C PRO A 872 -3.98 8.41 11.01
N ALA A 873 -4.57 9.22 10.12
CA ALA A 873 -3.91 9.70 8.91
C ALA A 873 -2.70 10.60 9.22
N PHE A 874 -2.83 11.56 10.15
CA PHE A 874 -1.70 12.39 10.59
C PHE A 874 -0.63 11.59 11.34
N GLY A 875 -1.05 10.63 12.18
CA GLY A 875 -0.14 9.78 12.95
C GLY A 875 0.76 8.91 12.08
N GLY A 876 0.20 8.28 11.05
CA GLY A 876 0.96 7.41 10.13
C GLY A 876 1.80 8.18 9.11
N ALA A 877 1.27 9.28 8.55
CA ALA A 877 1.95 10.05 7.52
C ALA A 877 3.18 10.81 8.05
N LEU A 878 3.12 11.32 9.29
CA LEU A 878 4.17 12.16 9.86
C LEU A 878 5.20 11.40 10.72
N ALA A 879 4.98 10.11 10.99
CA ALA A 879 5.94 9.29 11.75
C ALA A 879 7.21 9.00 10.93
N ARG A 880 8.36 8.94 11.61
CA ARG A 880 9.71 8.73 11.04
C ARG A 880 10.05 9.74 9.93
N PRO A 881 10.00 11.05 10.22
CA PRO A 881 10.22 12.07 9.19
C PRO A 881 11.64 12.05 8.60
N ALA A 882 12.64 11.64 9.37
CA ALA A 882 14.01 11.49 8.88
C ALA A 882 14.17 10.30 7.92
N GLU A 883 13.29 9.29 7.99
CA GLU A 883 13.29 8.13 7.09
C GLU A 883 12.36 8.34 5.89
N LYS A 884 11.17 8.92 6.11
CA LYS A 884 10.16 9.16 5.07
C LYS A 884 10.42 10.41 4.23
N HIS A 885 11.06 11.43 4.80
CA HIS A 885 11.37 12.70 4.14
C HIS A 885 12.84 13.11 4.41
N PRO A 886 13.82 12.30 3.95
CA PRO A 886 15.24 12.51 4.23
C PRO A 886 15.76 13.85 3.68
N GLU A 887 15.17 14.40 2.62
CA GLU A 887 15.55 15.69 2.04
C GLU A 887 15.32 16.89 2.97
N ILE A 888 14.31 16.81 3.85
CA ILE A 888 13.92 17.91 4.75
C ILE A 888 14.43 17.67 6.17
N PHE A 889 14.50 16.40 6.61
CA PHE A 889 14.80 16.03 8.00
C PHE A 889 15.98 15.08 8.17
N GLY A 890 16.66 14.67 7.09
CA GLY A 890 17.72 13.65 7.10
C GLY A 890 19.01 14.05 7.83
N ASP A 891 19.34 15.35 7.90
CA ASP A 891 20.52 15.83 8.64
C ASP A 891 20.24 16.06 10.14
N SER A 892 18.98 15.95 10.56
CA SER A 892 18.59 16.24 11.93
C SER A 892 18.73 15.02 12.83
N GLU A 893 19.83 14.97 13.58
CA GLU A 893 20.03 14.01 14.69
C GLU A 893 18.84 13.98 15.67
N PHE A 894 18.14 15.11 15.83
CA PHE A 894 16.96 15.18 16.69
C PHE A 894 15.79 14.35 16.18
N PHE A 895 15.50 14.38 14.87
CA PHE A 895 14.39 13.63 14.27
C PHE A 895 14.73 12.14 14.07
N LYS A 896 16.02 11.80 13.90
CA LYS A 896 16.51 10.40 13.94
C LYS A 896 16.35 9.79 15.32
N ARG A 897 16.71 10.54 16.36
CA ARG A 897 16.61 10.11 17.76
C ARG A 897 15.17 10.04 18.29
N ASN A 898 14.25 10.81 17.70
CA ASN A 898 12.86 10.91 18.12
C ASN A 898 11.91 10.75 16.90
N PRO A 899 11.78 9.55 16.33
CA PRO A 899 11.05 9.33 15.08
C PRO A 899 9.56 9.68 15.16
N PHE A 900 8.97 9.73 16.36
CA PHE A 900 7.55 10.00 16.56
C PHE A 900 7.25 11.43 17.00
N ILE A 901 8.23 12.35 16.97
CA ILE A 901 8.01 13.72 17.46
C ILE A 901 7.20 14.59 16.49
N LEU A 902 7.31 14.38 15.17
CA LEU A 902 6.66 15.24 14.18
C LEU A 902 5.12 15.16 14.19
N PRO A 903 4.46 14.00 14.32
CA PRO A 903 3.01 13.93 14.55
C PRO A 903 2.59 14.69 15.82
N ASN A 904 3.43 14.66 16.86
CA ASN A 904 3.17 15.35 18.11
C ASN A 904 3.40 16.87 18.01
N LEU A 905 4.32 17.32 17.15
CA LEU A 905 4.50 18.74 16.80
C LEU A 905 3.30 19.28 16.01
N ALA A 906 2.78 18.51 15.06
CA ALA A 906 1.56 18.87 14.33
C ALA A 906 0.34 18.96 15.27
N SER A 907 0.21 17.99 16.19
CA SER A 907 -0.80 18.03 17.26
C SER A 907 -0.61 19.25 18.17
N ALA A 908 0.63 19.56 18.57
CA ALA A 908 0.94 20.74 19.38
C ALA A 908 0.59 22.05 18.67
N PHE A 909 0.77 22.15 17.36
CA PHE A 909 0.33 23.30 16.57
C PHE A 909 -1.19 23.52 16.66
N LEU A 910 -1.99 22.45 16.57
CA LEU A 910 -3.44 22.53 16.78
C LEU A 910 -3.79 22.97 18.21
N PHE A 911 -3.06 22.49 19.22
CA PHE A 911 -3.22 22.96 20.59
C PHE A 911 -2.87 24.44 20.75
N ILE A 912 -1.81 24.93 20.09
CA ILE A 912 -1.43 26.35 20.10
C ILE A 912 -2.55 27.21 19.51
N ILE A 913 -3.13 26.81 18.37
CA ILE A 913 -4.29 27.50 17.79
C ILE A 913 -5.45 27.51 18.77
N GLY A 914 -5.75 26.38 19.41
CA GLY A 914 -6.82 26.27 20.41
C GLY A 914 -6.59 27.15 21.64
N ILE A 915 -5.36 27.16 22.17
CA ILE A 915 -4.96 27.98 23.33
C ILE A 915 -4.99 29.47 22.98
N ALA A 916 -4.47 29.86 21.81
CA ALA A 916 -4.48 31.24 21.35
C ALA A 916 -5.91 31.74 21.13
N THR A 917 -6.75 30.93 20.46
CA THR A 917 -8.17 31.25 20.25
C THR A 917 -8.91 31.34 21.59
N GLY A 918 -8.64 30.41 22.50
CA GLY A 918 -9.19 30.40 23.84
C GLY A 918 -8.78 31.63 24.66
N PHE A 919 -7.50 32.02 24.59
CA PHE A 919 -6.98 33.18 25.30
C PHE A 919 -7.57 34.49 24.76
N LEU A 920 -7.62 34.66 23.44
CA LEU A 920 -8.00 35.89 22.75
C LEU A 920 -9.52 36.12 22.65
N PHE A 921 -10.34 35.05 22.58
CA PHE A 921 -11.76 35.16 22.26
C PHE A 921 -12.71 34.46 23.23
N LEU A 922 -12.24 33.53 24.06
CA LEU A 922 -13.10 32.85 25.04
C LEU A 922 -13.42 33.79 26.20
N HIS A 923 -14.70 33.87 26.55
CA HIS A 923 -15.15 34.62 27.71
C HIS A 923 -15.28 33.69 28.91
N GLU A 924 -14.98 34.20 30.11
CA GLU A 924 -15.23 33.47 31.36
C GLU A 924 -16.74 33.37 31.60
N THR A 925 -17.23 32.16 31.86
CA THR A 925 -18.66 31.88 32.05
C THR A 925 -19.05 31.74 33.52
N LEU A 926 -18.07 31.50 34.41
CA LEU A 926 -18.34 31.38 35.85
C LEU A 926 -18.91 32.68 36.42
N ALA A 927 -20.13 32.61 36.96
CA ALA A 927 -20.91 33.78 37.42
C ALA A 927 -20.19 34.66 38.46
N THR A 928 -19.29 34.09 39.27
CA THR A 928 -18.52 34.84 40.30
C THR A 928 -17.32 35.60 39.73
N ARG A 929 -16.90 35.31 38.49
CA ARG A 929 -15.70 35.89 37.85
C ARG A 929 -15.97 36.53 36.47
N LYS A 930 -17.22 36.47 35.98
CA LYS A 930 -17.67 36.98 34.68
C LYS A 930 -17.34 38.46 34.43
N ASP A 931 -17.35 39.29 35.48
CA ASP A 931 -17.12 40.75 35.37
C ASP A 931 -15.66 41.18 35.63
N ARG A 932 -14.73 40.23 35.79
CA ARG A 932 -13.31 40.53 36.00
C ARG A 932 -12.65 40.90 34.66
N ARG A 933 -11.82 41.96 34.66
CA ARG A 933 -11.08 42.40 33.46
C ARG A 933 -10.15 41.30 32.93
N ASP A 934 -10.40 40.87 31.69
CA ASP A 934 -9.64 39.82 31.00
C ASP A 934 -8.66 40.44 29.98
N TYR A 935 -7.36 40.29 30.23
CA TYR A 935 -6.32 40.86 29.38
C TYR A 935 -6.26 40.20 27.98
N GLY A 936 -6.65 38.93 27.85
CA GLY A 936 -6.66 38.21 26.57
C GLY A 936 -7.74 38.74 25.64
N LEU A 937 -8.93 39.05 26.15
CA LEU A 937 -10.02 39.67 25.38
C LEU A 937 -9.70 41.12 24.96
N VAL A 938 -9.00 41.88 25.80
CA VAL A 938 -8.52 43.22 25.47
C VAL A 938 -7.50 43.15 24.33
N LEU A 939 -6.56 42.20 24.38
CA LEU A 939 -5.59 42.00 23.31
C LEU A 939 -6.28 41.50 22.02
N GLY A 940 -7.22 40.55 22.10
CA GLY A 940 -7.98 40.05 20.97
C GLY A 940 -8.82 41.13 20.28
N SER A 941 -9.49 41.97 21.06
CA SER A 941 -10.25 43.13 20.52
C SER A 941 -9.32 44.19 19.91
N MET A 942 -8.13 44.41 20.47
CA MET A 942 -7.12 45.30 19.90
C MET A 942 -6.58 44.76 18.56
N LEU A 943 -6.27 43.46 18.47
CA LEU A 943 -5.83 42.80 17.24
C LEU A 943 -6.94 42.76 16.17
N ALA A 944 -8.20 42.54 16.55
CA ALA A 944 -9.35 42.56 15.65
C ALA A 944 -9.75 43.97 15.21
N SER A 945 -9.42 45.00 16.01
CA SER A 945 -9.73 46.41 15.69
C SER A 945 -8.97 46.93 14.46
N SER A 946 -7.83 46.34 14.12
CA SER A 946 -7.06 46.64 12.90
C SER A 946 -7.75 46.19 11.61
N CYS A 947 -8.66 45.21 11.71
CA CYS A 947 -9.38 44.62 10.58
C CYS A 947 -10.87 45.04 10.50
N THR A 948 -11.33 45.93 11.39
CA THR A 948 -12.74 46.37 11.43
C THR A 948 -12.83 47.88 11.22
N SER A 949 -13.53 48.28 10.15
CA SER A 949 -13.82 49.69 9.86
C SER A 949 -14.59 50.34 11.00
N ARG A 950 -14.14 51.53 11.39
CA ARG A 950 -14.60 52.39 12.48
C ARG A 950 -16.07 52.75 12.30
N GLU A 951 -16.96 52.26 13.18
CA GLU A 951 -18.34 52.75 13.27
C GLU A 951 -18.68 53.36 14.64
N ARG A 952 -19.59 54.32 14.55
CA ARG A 952 -19.87 55.44 15.45
C ARG A 952 -20.67 54.99 16.67
N LYS A 953 -20.19 55.33 17.87
CA LYS A 953 -20.93 55.14 19.14
C LYS A 953 -22.09 56.13 19.22
N GLU A 954 -23.32 55.66 19.05
CA GLU A 954 -24.52 56.33 19.58
C GLU A 954 -24.98 55.62 20.85
N ARG A 955 -25.12 56.42 21.91
CA ARG A 955 -25.66 56.04 23.22
C ARG A 955 -27.18 55.98 23.08
N TYR A 956 -27.79 54.82 23.31
CA TYR A 956 -29.23 54.70 23.46
C TYR A 956 -29.56 54.06 24.81
N ILE A 957 -30.38 54.77 25.56
CA ILE A 957 -30.97 54.40 26.85
C ILE A 957 -32.12 53.44 26.54
N VAL A 958 -32.09 52.24 27.11
CA VAL A 958 -33.17 51.26 26.99
C VAL A 958 -34.17 51.53 28.12
N GLN A 959 -35.43 51.76 27.73
CA GLN A 959 -36.58 51.80 28.63
C GLN A 959 -37.36 50.51 28.38
N ASP A 960 -37.37 49.63 29.38
CA ASP A 960 -38.05 48.33 29.37
C ASP A 960 -39.57 48.50 29.32
N THR A 961 -40.24 47.62 28.57
CA THR A 961 -41.51 47.02 28.99
C THR A 961 -41.89 45.81 28.10
N GLU A 962 -41.85 44.63 28.75
CA GLU A 962 -42.71 43.45 28.58
C GLU A 962 -42.45 42.45 27.42
N THR A 963 -41.38 41.66 27.59
CA THR A 963 -41.54 40.27 28.10
C THR A 963 -40.54 40.11 29.24
N THR A 964 -41.03 39.71 30.41
CA THR A 964 -40.39 39.80 31.73
C THR A 964 -38.88 39.45 31.74
N PRO A 965 -37.98 40.39 32.06
CA PRO A 965 -36.57 40.10 32.27
C PRO A 965 -36.37 39.37 33.60
N LEU A 966 -35.45 38.40 33.63
CA LEU A 966 -35.07 37.59 34.80
C LEU A 966 -34.27 38.38 35.87
N LEU A 967 -34.27 39.71 35.79
CA LEU A 967 -33.55 40.65 36.66
C LEU A 967 -34.46 41.86 36.93
N GLY A 968 -34.88 42.06 38.18
CA GLY A 968 -35.23 43.38 38.65
C GLY A 968 -33.94 44.16 38.91
N GLU A 969 -33.76 45.31 38.27
CA GLU A 969 -32.68 46.25 38.61
C GLU A 969 -33.15 47.24 39.70
N THR A 970 -32.47 47.27 40.85
CA THR A 970 -31.57 48.39 41.22
C THR A 970 -30.81 48.04 42.53
N PRO A 971 -29.64 48.66 42.76
CA PRO A 971 -28.54 48.06 43.50
C PRO A 971 -28.62 48.32 45.01
N SER A 972 -28.55 47.27 45.80
CA SER A 972 -28.01 47.38 47.16
C SER A 972 -26.79 46.48 47.28
N GLN A 973 -25.71 47.11 47.74
CA GLN A 973 -24.44 46.48 48.06
C GLN A 973 -24.64 45.41 49.14
N GLN A 974 -24.95 44.18 48.76
CA GLN A 974 -24.80 43.04 49.66
C GLN A 974 -23.58 42.23 49.23
N LYS A 975 -22.57 42.24 50.09
CA LYS A 975 -21.41 41.35 50.06
C LYS A 975 -21.89 39.92 49.82
N LYS A 976 -21.73 39.40 48.60
CA LYS A 976 -21.99 37.99 48.30
C LYS A 976 -21.02 37.15 49.14
N ALA A 977 -21.60 36.37 50.06
CA ALA A 977 -20.90 35.41 50.89
C ALA A 977 -20.05 34.45 50.03
N PRO A 978 -18.91 33.94 50.55
CA PRO A 978 -18.07 32.99 49.83
C PRO A 978 -18.88 31.75 49.45
N ALA A 979 -18.74 31.29 48.20
CA ALA A 979 -19.42 30.10 47.68
C ALA A 979 -19.20 28.90 48.63
N LYS A 980 -20.28 28.39 49.25
CA LYS A 980 -20.25 27.15 50.04
C LYS A 980 -19.78 26.00 49.16
N ARG A 981 -18.94 25.10 49.71
CA ARG A 981 -18.49 23.90 49.01
C ARG A 981 -19.70 23.06 48.61
N PRO A 982 -19.79 22.57 47.36
CA PRO A 982 -20.86 21.69 46.95
C PRO A 982 -20.82 20.42 47.80
N SER A 983 -21.95 20.04 48.40
CA SER A 983 -22.03 18.80 49.17
C SER A 983 -22.09 17.61 48.21
N TRP A 984 -21.39 16.51 48.51
CA TRP A 984 -21.49 15.28 47.71
C TRP A 984 -22.92 14.75 47.59
N LYS A 985 -23.80 15.10 48.55
CA LYS A 985 -25.25 14.80 48.48
C LYS A 985 -25.98 15.60 47.40
N GLU A 986 -25.50 16.81 47.07
CA GLU A 986 -26.06 17.67 46.02
C GLU A 986 -25.58 17.26 44.63
N VAL A 987 -24.36 16.70 44.53
CA VAL A 987 -23.79 16.12 43.30
C VAL A 987 -24.52 14.82 42.92
N PHE A 988 -24.75 13.94 43.89
CA PHE A 988 -25.41 12.63 43.69
C PHE A 988 -26.91 12.67 44.02
N SER A 989 -27.68 13.49 43.29
CA SER A 989 -29.13 13.43 43.34
C SER A 989 -29.65 12.05 42.88
N PRO A 990 -30.88 11.65 43.28
CA PRO A 990 -31.49 10.41 42.79
C PRO A 990 -31.51 10.31 41.26
N GLN A 991 -31.73 11.42 40.56
CA GLN A 991 -31.70 11.49 39.09
C GLN A 991 -30.28 11.44 38.53
N SER A 992 -29.33 12.20 39.09
CA SER A 992 -27.96 12.23 38.56
C SER A 992 -27.26 10.87 38.69
N ARG A 993 -27.54 10.10 39.76
CA ARG A 993 -27.03 8.72 39.92
C ARG A 993 -27.48 7.80 38.78
N LEU A 994 -28.76 7.85 38.39
CA LEU A 994 -29.29 7.03 37.30
C LEU A 994 -28.65 7.41 35.96
N VAL A 995 -28.53 8.70 35.67
CA VAL A 995 -27.91 9.20 34.43
C VAL A 995 -26.42 8.89 34.37
N LEU A 996 -25.69 8.94 35.49
CA LEU A 996 -24.27 8.57 35.57
C LEU A 996 -24.05 7.08 35.29
N ILE A 997 -24.90 6.20 35.85
CA ILE A 997 -24.84 4.75 35.58
C ILE A 997 -25.15 4.47 34.10
N ALA A 998 -26.20 5.10 33.57
CA ALA A 998 -26.55 5.00 32.15
C ALA A 998 -25.39 5.45 31.25
N TYR A 999 -24.67 6.51 31.64
CA TYR A 999 -23.56 7.04 30.86
C TYR A 999 -22.32 6.13 30.89
N ALA A 1000 -22.05 5.49 32.04
CA ALA A 1000 -21.03 4.46 32.16
C ALA A 1000 -21.28 3.30 31.19
N LEU A 1001 -22.50 2.75 31.24
CA LEU A 1001 -22.91 1.60 30.45
C LEU A 1001 -22.94 1.92 28.95
N LEU A 1002 -23.46 3.09 28.57
CA LEU A 1002 -23.46 3.58 27.20
C LEU A 1002 -22.03 3.69 26.63
N SER A 1003 -21.10 4.21 27.44
CA SER A 1003 -19.68 4.33 27.05
C SER A 1003 -19.02 2.96 26.93
N LEU A 1004 -19.36 2.02 27.82
CA LEU A 1004 -18.82 0.66 27.82
C LEU A 1004 -19.17 -0.10 26.56
N HIS A 1005 -20.46 -0.25 26.24
CA HIS A 1005 -20.86 -1.08 25.10
C HIS A 1005 -20.55 -0.41 23.76
N THR A 1006 -20.58 0.93 23.69
CA THR A 1006 -20.28 1.65 22.44
C THR A 1006 -18.80 1.59 22.07
N MET A 1007 -17.88 1.77 23.04
CA MET A 1007 -16.44 1.64 22.79
C MET A 1007 -16.02 0.18 22.57
N ALA A 1008 -16.68 -0.76 23.24
CA ALA A 1008 -16.46 -2.17 22.99
C ALA A 1008 -16.89 -2.58 21.57
N PHE A 1009 -18.01 -2.05 21.06
CA PHE A 1009 -18.39 -2.23 19.66
C PHE A 1009 -17.36 -1.63 18.70
N ASP A 1010 -16.91 -0.39 18.93
CA ASP A 1010 -15.96 0.28 18.04
C ASP A 1010 -14.58 -0.39 17.98
N SER A 1011 -14.19 -1.09 19.05
CA SER A 1011 -12.95 -1.89 19.08
C SER A 1011 -13.14 -3.29 18.46
N LEU A 1012 -14.31 -3.91 18.62
CA LEU A 1012 -14.58 -5.25 18.09
C LEU A 1012 -14.97 -5.27 16.60
N LEU A 1013 -15.67 -4.24 16.11
CA LEU A 1013 -16.17 -4.24 14.74
C LEU A 1013 -15.05 -4.31 13.68
N PRO A 1014 -13.96 -3.51 13.75
CA PRO A 1014 -12.86 -3.64 12.80
C PRO A 1014 -12.23 -5.05 12.80
N VAL A 1015 -12.08 -5.64 13.99
CA VAL A 1015 -11.55 -7.00 14.16
C VAL A 1015 -12.50 -8.03 13.52
N PHE A 1016 -13.80 -7.87 13.68
CA PHE A 1016 -14.81 -8.73 13.06
C PHE A 1016 -14.92 -8.55 11.54
N LEU A 1017 -14.79 -7.32 11.03
CA LEU A 1017 -14.77 -7.05 9.59
C LEU A 1017 -13.51 -7.64 8.93
N HIS A 1018 -12.38 -7.59 9.64
CA HIS A 1018 -11.12 -8.20 9.20
C HIS A 1018 -11.11 -9.72 9.37
N THR A 1019 -11.96 -10.29 10.24
CA THR A 1019 -12.04 -11.75 10.42
C THR A 1019 -12.44 -12.41 9.10
N PRO A 1020 -11.76 -13.48 8.65
CA PRO A 1020 -12.02 -14.11 7.36
C PRO A 1020 -13.48 -14.55 7.18
N ALA A 1021 -14.01 -14.43 5.96
CA ALA A 1021 -15.33 -14.94 5.64
C ALA A 1021 -15.32 -16.48 5.64
N GLN A 1022 -16.26 -17.10 6.37
CA GLN A 1022 -16.35 -18.56 6.47
C GLN A 1022 -17.39 -19.11 5.48
N GLN A 1023 -17.08 -20.22 4.81
CA GLN A 1023 -18.04 -20.93 3.95
C GLN A 1023 -19.17 -21.54 4.78
N ILE A 1024 -20.42 -21.25 4.38
CA ILE A 1024 -21.64 -21.57 5.13
C ILE A 1024 -22.21 -22.95 4.74
N HIS A 1025 -21.94 -23.41 3.51
CA HIS A 1025 -22.40 -24.70 2.99
C HIS A 1025 -21.27 -25.75 3.11
N ASP A 1026 -21.62 -26.98 3.51
CA ASP A 1026 -20.74 -28.15 3.64
C ASP A 1026 -19.57 -28.09 4.66
N ASN A 1027 -19.66 -27.19 5.65
CA ASN A 1027 -18.65 -27.07 6.72
C ASN A 1027 -19.07 -27.81 8.02
N PRO A 1028 -18.34 -28.85 8.48
CA PRO A 1028 -18.67 -29.60 9.71
C PRO A 1028 -18.50 -28.77 11.00
N ASP A 1029 -17.76 -27.66 10.96
CA ASP A 1029 -17.59 -26.75 12.09
C ASP A 1029 -18.69 -25.69 12.19
N VAL A 1030 -19.56 -25.59 11.18
CA VAL A 1030 -20.69 -24.65 11.12
C VAL A 1030 -22.00 -25.38 11.44
N HIS A 1031 -22.60 -25.05 12.58
CA HIS A 1031 -23.97 -25.43 12.92
C HIS A 1031 -24.82 -24.19 13.05
N LEU A 1032 -25.46 -23.80 11.94
CA LEU A 1032 -26.37 -22.66 11.92
C LEU A 1032 -27.58 -22.91 12.83
N PRO A 1033 -28.10 -21.87 13.50
CA PRO A 1033 -27.70 -20.47 13.37
C PRO A 1033 -26.63 -20.02 14.38
N PHE A 1034 -26.13 -20.90 15.27
CA PHE A 1034 -25.41 -20.45 16.47
C PHE A 1034 -23.90 -20.71 16.49
N LYS A 1035 -23.40 -21.71 15.76
CA LYS A 1035 -21.98 -22.06 15.74
C LYS A 1035 -21.39 -21.70 14.37
N PHE A 1036 -20.70 -20.57 14.31
CA PHE A 1036 -19.92 -20.10 13.17
C PHE A 1036 -18.90 -19.06 13.65
N ILE A 1037 -17.83 -18.87 12.87
CA ILE A 1037 -16.74 -17.93 13.13
C ILE A 1037 -16.54 -16.88 12.02
N GLY A 1038 -17.29 -16.97 10.92
CA GLY A 1038 -17.11 -16.11 9.75
C GLY A 1038 -17.34 -14.62 9.99
N GLY A 1039 -16.37 -13.81 9.52
CA GLY A 1039 -16.42 -12.36 9.39
C GLY A 1039 -16.57 -11.89 7.93
N PHE A 1040 -15.98 -10.74 7.58
CA PHE A 1040 -16.14 -10.12 6.26
C PHE A 1040 -14.91 -10.21 5.37
N GLY A 1041 -13.72 -10.49 5.92
CA GLY A 1041 -12.46 -10.54 5.17
C GLY A 1041 -12.09 -9.22 4.49
N VAL A 1042 -12.49 -8.08 5.05
CA VAL A 1042 -12.26 -6.75 4.46
C VAL A 1042 -10.95 -6.17 4.98
N ASP A 1043 -10.16 -5.60 4.08
CA ASP A 1043 -8.86 -4.99 4.35
C ASP A 1043 -8.98 -3.67 5.14
N SER A 1044 -7.87 -3.26 5.78
CA SER A 1044 -7.81 -2.06 6.62
C SER A 1044 -8.11 -0.76 5.87
N GLN A 1045 -7.81 -0.67 4.57
CA GLN A 1045 -8.09 0.52 3.76
C GLN A 1045 -9.58 0.64 3.46
N THR A 1046 -10.26 -0.46 3.11
CA THR A 1046 -11.72 -0.48 2.94
C THR A 1046 -12.47 -0.22 4.24
N ILE A 1047 -11.99 -0.76 5.37
CA ILE A 1047 -12.51 -0.38 6.70
C ILE A 1047 -12.38 1.13 6.90
N GLY A 1048 -11.22 1.72 6.55
CA GLY A 1048 -10.99 3.17 6.59
C GLY A 1048 -11.92 3.98 5.66
N MET A 1049 -12.22 3.47 4.47
CA MET A 1049 -13.19 4.07 3.54
C MET A 1049 -14.60 4.04 4.12
N TYR A 1050 -15.04 2.95 4.76
CA TYR A 1050 -16.33 2.89 5.44
C TYR A 1050 -16.44 3.95 6.53
N TYR A 1051 -15.42 4.07 7.39
CA TYR A 1051 -15.40 5.08 8.46
C TYR A 1051 -15.41 6.52 7.90
N THR A 1052 -14.74 6.76 6.78
CA THR A 1052 -14.73 8.08 6.12
C THR A 1052 -16.10 8.43 5.54
N LEU A 1053 -16.72 7.49 4.81
CA LEU A 1053 -18.02 7.69 4.16
C LEU A 1053 -19.15 7.90 5.19
N ILE A 1054 -19.21 7.04 6.22
CA ILE A 1054 -20.19 7.24 7.31
C ILE A 1054 -19.89 8.51 8.10
N GLY A 1055 -18.63 8.93 8.22
CA GLY A 1055 -18.24 10.17 8.88
C GLY A 1055 -18.86 11.40 8.22
N ILE A 1056 -18.82 11.46 6.88
CA ILE A 1056 -19.44 12.55 6.10
C ILE A 1056 -20.96 12.58 6.30
N ILE A 1057 -21.62 11.41 6.23
CA ILE A 1057 -23.07 11.30 6.43
C ILE A 1057 -23.44 11.63 7.89
N GLY A 1058 -22.61 11.20 8.84
CA GLY A 1058 -22.74 11.50 10.26
C GLY A 1058 -22.76 12.98 10.56
N MET A 1059 -21.94 13.79 9.87
CA MET A 1059 -21.97 15.25 10.01
C MET A 1059 -23.34 15.85 9.62
N PHE A 1060 -23.96 15.33 8.56
CA PHE A 1060 -25.31 15.75 8.15
C PHE A 1060 -26.35 15.37 9.21
N LEU A 1061 -26.32 14.12 9.69
CA LEU A 1061 -27.24 13.64 10.73
C LEU A 1061 -27.10 14.43 12.04
N GLN A 1062 -25.87 14.77 12.45
CA GLN A 1062 -25.56 15.49 13.68
C GLN A 1062 -26.09 16.94 13.68
N PHE A 1063 -25.96 17.67 12.57
CA PHE A 1063 -26.29 19.10 12.54
C PHE A 1063 -27.72 19.42 12.10
N ILE A 1064 -28.29 18.58 11.25
CA ILE A 1064 -29.60 18.83 10.68
C ILE A 1064 -30.62 17.95 11.38
N VAL A 1065 -30.43 16.63 11.31
CA VAL A 1065 -31.47 15.67 11.73
C VAL A 1065 -31.63 15.65 13.26
N PHE A 1066 -30.53 15.56 14.02
CA PHE A 1066 -30.58 15.47 15.49
C PHE A 1066 -31.27 16.68 16.15
N PRO A 1067 -30.90 17.95 15.87
CA PRO A 1067 -31.56 19.10 16.51
C PRO A 1067 -33.04 19.23 16.15
N MET A 1068 -33.43 18.85 14.92
CA MET A 1068 -34.84 18.83 14.52
C MET A 1068 -35.64 17.77 15.27
N ALA A 1069 -35.08 16.56 15.41
CA ALA A 1069 -35.70 15.48 16.16
C ALA A 1069 -35.80 15.79 17.66
N ALA A 1070 -34.74 16.32 18.26
CA ALA A 1070 -34.72 16.72 19.67
C ALA A 1070 -35.76 17.81 19.98
N LYS A 1071 -35.95 18.79 19.07
CA LYS A 1071 -36.98 19.83 19.21
C LYS A 1071 -38.40 19.26 19.09
N ARG A 1072 -38.62 18.26 18.22
CA ARG A 1072 -39.95 17.68 17.96
C ARG A 1072 -40.39 16.65 19.00
N PHE A 1073 -39.47 15.81 19.47
CA PHE A 1073 -39.80 14.66 20.32
C PHE A 1073 -39.31 14.79 21.77
N GLY A 1074 -38.42 15.75 22.06
CA GLY A 1074 -37.78 15.91 23.37
C GLY A 1074 -36.57 15.00 23.56
N VAL A 1075 -35.61 15.45 24.37
CA VAL A 1075 -34.30 14.81 24.54
C VAL A 1075 -34.40 13.43 25.20
N LEU A 1076 -35.26 13.29 26.22
CA LEU A 1076 -35.45 12.01 26.91
C LEU A 1076 -36.10 10.96 26.00
N ASN A 1077 -37.08 11.33 25.19
CA ASN A 1077 -37.75 10.40 24.28
C ASN A 1077 -36.85 9.96 23.13
N CYS A 1078 -36.01 10.87 22.61
CA CYS A 1078 -34.95 10.52 21.66
C CYS A 1078 -33.98 9.49 22.26
N LEU A 1079 -33.56 9.67 23.52
CA LEU A 1079 -32.67 8.72 24.19
C LEU A 1079 -33.33 7.36 24.44
N LYS A 1080 -34.60 7.34 24.89
CA LYS A 1080 -35.38 6.11 25.09
C LYS A 1080 -35.52 5.34 23.78
N GLY A 1081 -35.80 6.01 22.67
CA GLY A 1081 -35.88 5.37 21.34
C GLY A 1081 -34.56 4.75 20.90
N VAL A 1082 -33.45 5.47 21.10
CA VAL A 1082 -32.12 5.03 20.63
C VAL A 1082 -31.53 3.91 21.49
N VAL A 1083 -31.78 3.89 22.80
CA VAL A 1083 -31.24 2.83 23.65
C VAL A 1083 -31.85 1.46 23.36
N LEU A 1084 -33.05 1.41 22.76
CA LEU A 1084 -33.64 0.17 22.26
C LEU A 1084 -32.97 -0.33 20.96
N VAL A 1085 -32.35 0.58 20.19
CA VAL A 1085 -31.71 0.26 18.90
C VAL A 1085 -30.36 -0.45 19.11
N PHE A 1086 -29.58 -0.07 20.12
CA PHE A 1086 -28.25 -0.67 20.36
C PHE A 1086 -28.29 -2.21 20.55
N PRO A 1087 -29.16 -2.79 21.41
CA PRO A 1087 -29.27 -4.25 21.54
C PRO A 1087 -29.66 -4.93 20.23
N MET A 1088 -30.52 -4.32 19.42
CA MET A 1088 -30.92 -4.88 18.12
C MET A 1088 -29.73 -4.92 17.14
N ILE A 1089 -28.96 -3.84 17.07
CA ILE A 1089 -27.74 -3.79 16.25
C ILE A 1089 -26.77 -4.89 16.70
N TYR A 1090 -26.48 -4.99 18.00
CA TYR A 1090 -25.51 -5.96 18.53
C TYR A 1090 -25.97 -7.41 18.32
N PHE A 1091 -27.26 -7.67 18.47
CA PHE A 1091 -27.84 -8.99 18.23
C PHE A 1091 -27.74 -9.41 16.75
N VAL A 1092 -27.98 -8.47 15.82
CA VAL A 1092 -27.95 -8.74 14.37
C VAL A 1092 -26.53 -8.76 13.80
N THR A 1093 -25.59 -8.04 14.41
CA THR A 1093 -24.19 -7.91 13.94
C THR A 1093 -23.53 -9.23 13.54
N PRO A 1094 -23.51 -10.30 14.36
CA PRO A 1094 -22.89 -11.56 13.95
C PRO A 1094 -23.55 -12.19 12.72
N PHE A 1095 -24.87 -12.02 12.54
CA PHE A 1095 -25.59 -12.61 11.41
C PHE A 1095 -25.39 -11.84 10.10
N THR A 1096 -24.83 -10.62 10.15
CA THR A 1096 -24.53 -9.86 8.93
C THR A 1096 -23.45 -10.52 8.07
N SER A 1097 -22.59 -11.36 8.65
CA SER A 1097 -21.62 -12.15 7.87
C SER A 1097 -22.27 -13.31 7.12
N LEU A 1098 -23.51 -13.69 7.47
CA LEU A 1098 -24.28 -14.74 6.79
C LEU A 1098 -25.06 -14.24 5.56
N VAL A 1099 -25.02 -12.94 5.26
CA VAL A 1099 -25.73 -12.32 4.12
C VAL A 1099 -24.99 -12.61 2.79
N PRO A 1100 -25.72 -12.78 1.66
CA PRO A 1100 -25.11 -12.97 0.34
C PRO A 1100 -24.08 -11.89 0.00
N GLU A 1101 -23.01 -12.29 -0.69
CA GLU A 1101 -21.84 -11.46 -0.99
C GLU A 1101 -22.19 -10.15 -1.70
N SER A 1102 -23.14 -10.17 -2.63
CA SER A 1102 -23.63 -9.00 -3.36
C SER A 1102 -24.26 -7.92 -2.47
N LEU A 1103 -24.77 -8.30 -1.29
CA LEU A 1103 -25.40 -7.39 -0.34
C LEU A 1103 -24.55 -7.16 0.91
N ARG A 1104 -23.40 -7.83 1.04
CA ARG A 1104 -22.62 -7.89 2.26
C ARG A 1104 -22.02 -6.53 2.63
N HIS A 1105 -21.39 -5.85 1.67
CA HIS A 1105 -20.84 -4.50 1.84
C HIS A 1105 -21.93 -3.45 2.13
N VAL A 1106 -23.06 -3.56 1.43
CA VAL A 1106 -24.23 -2.69 1.63
C VAL A 1106 -24.80 -2.89 3.04
N THR A 1107 -24.90 -4.14 3.50
CA THR A 1107 -25.43 -4.49 4.82
C THR A 1107 -24.54 -3.97 5.95
N VAL A 1108 -23.22 -4.14 5.85
CA VAL A 1108 -22.25 -3.58 6.82
C VAL A 1108 -22.31 -2.07 6.83
N PHE A 1109 -22.35 -1.45 5.66
CA PHE A 1109 -22.44 0.00 5.56
C PHE A 1109 -23.69 0.53 6.29
N PHE A 1110 -24.86 -0.08 6.08
CA PHE A 1110 -26.08 0.29 6.80
C PHE A 1110 -26.02 -0.05 8.29
N LEU A 1111 -25.37 -1.14 8.70
CA LEU A 1111 -25.17 -1.48 10.11
C LEU A 1111 -24.28 -0.44 10.82
N MET A 1112 -23.16 -0.06 10.19
CA MET A 1112 -22.24 0.97 10.67
C MET A 1112 -22.93 2.34 10.72
N LEU A 1113 -23.68 2.71 9.68
CA LEU A 1113 -24.44 3.95 9.62
C LEU A 1113 -25.54 3.99 10.70
N SER A 1114 -26.23 2.87 10.95
CA SER A 1114 -27.25 2.76 11.99
C SER A 1114 -26.63 2.90 13.38
N LYS A 1115 -25.48 2.27 13.63
CA LYS A 1115 -24.75 2.41 14.90
C LYS A 1115 -24.27 3.85 15.09
N LEU A 1116 -23.69 4.46 14.05
CA LEU A 1116 -23.23 5.85 14.09
C LEU A 1116 -24.40 6.81 14.39
N SER A 1117 -25.54 6.60 13.72
CA SER A 1117 -26.77 7.35 13.96
C SER A 1117 -27.23 7.21 15.42
N ALA A 1118 -27.26 5.99 15.96
CA ALA A 1118 -27.59 5.76 17.36
C ALA A 1118 -26.61 6.46 18.32
N SER A 1119 -25.30 6.43 18.04
CA SER A 1119 -24.29 7.15 18.85
C SER A 1119 -24.45 8.68 18.79
N ILE A 1120 -24.79 9.22 17.60
CA ILE A 1120 -25.05 10.65 17.36
C ILE A 1120 -26.22 11.16 18.21
N PHE A 1121 -27.26 10.37 18.39
CA PHE A 1121 -28.38 10.76 19.26
C PHE A 1121 -28.10 10.42 20.74
N GLY A 1122 -27.45 9.30 21.03
CA GLY A 1122 -27.24 8.80 22.39
C GLY A 1122 -26.37 9.70 23.26
N PHE A 1123 -25.17 10.04 22.81
CA PHE A 1123 -24.19 10.79 23.62
C PHE A 1123 -24.61 12.25 23.90
N PRO A 1124 -25.13 13.02 22.93
CA PRO A 1124 -25.69 14.35 23.22
C PRO A 1124 -26.87 14.30 24.18
N CYS A 1125 -27.83 13.39 23.97
CA CYS A 1125 -29.02 13.33 24.82
C CYS A 1125 -28.68 13.01 26.27
N ILE A 1126 -27.82 12.02 26.52
CA ILE A 1126 -27.42 11.67 27.89
C ILE A 1126 -26.61 12.79 28.55
N THR A 1127 -25.81 13.52 27.78
CA THR A 1127 -25.04 14.68 28.27
C THR A 1127 -25.95 15.84 28.65
N ILE A 1128 -26.98 16.12 27.85
CA ILE A 1128 -27.99 17.15 28.14
C ILE A 1128 -28.80 16.76 29.38
N LEU A 1129 -29.25 15.50 29.49
CA LEU A 1129 -29.98 15.03 30.67
C LEU A 1129 -29.14 15.09 31.95
N LEU A 1130 -27.86 14.73 31.87
CA LEU A 1130 -26.94 14.87 32.99
C LEU A 1130 -26.81 16.34 33.43
N THR A 1131 -26.65 17.24 32.47
CA THR A 1131 -26.56 18.69 32.70
C THR A 1131 -27.83 19.20 33.38
N ASN A 1132 -29.01 18.75 32.92
CA ASN A 1132 -30.30 19.16 33.47
C ASN A 1132 -30.63 18.50 34.83
N SER A 1133 -29.88 17.47 35.24
CA SER A 1133 -30.03 16.79 36.54
C SER A 1133 -29.27 17.46 37.69
N ALA A 1134 -28.46 18.49 37.38
CA ALA A 1134 -27.70 19.25 38.37
C ALA A 1134 -28.64 20.09 39.26
N THR A 1135 -28.35 20.11 40.56
CA THR A 1135 -29.15 20.79 41.59
C THR A 1135 -28.87 22.29 41.69
N SER A 1136 -27.66 22.74 41.34
CA SER A 1136 -27.30 24.15 41.17
C SER A 1136 -26.22 24.36 40.10
N LEU A 1137 -26.13 25.58 39.53
CA LEU A 1137 -25.08 25.96 38.57
C LEU A 1137 -23.66 25.82 39.17
N THR A 1138 -23.54 25.90 40.50
CA THR A 1138 -22.27 25.78 41.23
C THR A 1138 -21.76 24.35 41.34
N VAL A 1139 -22.60 23.33 41.09
CA VAL A 1139 -22.24 21.90 41.17
C VAL A 1139 -21.91 21.31 39.79
N LEU A 1140 -22.19 22.07 38.71
CA LEU A 1140 -22.20 21.57 37.34
C LEU A 1140 -20.82 21.11 36.83
N GLY A 1141 -19.74 21.79 37.22
CA GLY A 1141 -18.37 21.40 36.88
C GLY A 1141 -17.96 20.08 37.53
N THR A 1142 -18.22 19.94 38.82
CA THR A 1142 -17.99 18.71 39.59
C THR A 1142 -18.82 17.53 39.06
N LEU A 1143 -20.11 17.73 38.75
CA LEU A 1143 -20.98 16.67 38.21
C LEU A 1143 -20.49 16.18 36.84
N ASN A 1144 -20.13 17.09 35.93
CA ASN A 1144 -19.56 16.72 34.63
C ASN A 1144 -18.17 16.08 34.76
N GLY A 1145 -17.40 16.43 35.80
CA GLY A 1145 -16.15 15.75 36.17
C GLY A 1145 -16.37 14.30 36.60
N VAL A 1146 -17.36 14.05 37.46
CA VAL A 1146 -17.78 12.69 37.87
C VAL A 1146 -18.25 11.87 36.67
N ALA A 1147 -19.04 12.46 35.78
CA ALA A 1147 -19.48 11.81 34.55
C ALA A 1147 -18.34 11.44 33.60
N THR A 1148 -17.34 12.32 33.48
CA THR A 1148 -16.14 12.04 32.68
C THR A 1148 -15.33 10.88 33.27
N SER A 1149 -15.24 10.80 34.60
CA SER A 1149 -14.58 9.72 35.32
C SER A 1149 -15.28 8.37 35.11
N VAL A 1150 -16.58 8.32 35.38
CA VAL A 1150 -17.39 7.10 35.25
C VAL A 1150 -17.45 6.62 33.79
N SER A 1151 -17.54 7.53 32.82
CA SER A 1151 -17.44 7.20 31.40
C SER A 1151 -16.06 6.63 31.05
N ALA A 1152 -14.96 7.18 31.57
CA ALA A 1152 -13.61 6.68 31.31
C ALA A 1152 -13.39 5.24 31.79
N VAL A 1153 -13.95 4.88 32.96
CA VAL A 1153 -13.96 3.48 33.44
C VAL A 1153 -14.71 2.58 32.46
N GLY A 1154 -15.87 3.01 31.97
CA GLY A 1154 -16.63 2.29 30.95
C GLY A 1154 -15.84 2.10 29.65
N ARG A 1155 -15.16 3.16 29.16
CA ARG A 1155 -14.34 3.10 27.94
C ARG A 1155 -13.14 2.16 28.07
N ALA A 1156 -12.59 1.96 29.26
CA ALA A 1156 -11.52 1.00 29.51
C ALA A 1156 -12.03 -0.44 29.67
N ALA A 1157 -13.12 -0.62 30.41
CA ALA A 1157 -13.66 -1.95 30.71
C ALA A 1157 -14.30 -2.63 29.48
N GLY A 1158 -14.95 -1.85 28.60
CA GLY A 1158 -15.66 -2.38 27.44
C GLY A 1158 -14.79 -3.22 26.50
N PRO A 1159 -13.75 -2.63 25.87
CA PRO A 1159 -12.83 -3.36 25.00
C PRO A 1159 -12.14 -4.54 25.70
N ALA A 1160 -11.79 -4.41 26.98
CA ALA A 1160 -11.15 -5.48 27.74
C ALA A 1160 -12.05 -6.70 27.93
N ILE A 1161 -13.30 -6.49 28.38
CA ILE A 1161 -14.28 -7.57 28.60
C ILE A 1161 -14.68 -8.21 27.27
N CYS A 1162 -15.01 -7.39 26.27
CA CYS A 1162 -15.55 -7.91 25.01
C CYS A 1162 -14.45 -8.47 24.09
N GLY A 1163 -13.22 -7.96 24.17
CA GLY A 1163 -12.04 -8.56 23.53
C GLY A 1163 -11.71 -9.94 24.11
N ALA A 1164 -11.75 -10.09 25.44
CA ALA A 1164 -11.61 -11.40 26.08
C ALA A 1164 -12.73 -12.37 25.68
N ALA A 1165 -13.98 -11.88 25.61
CA ALA A 1165 -15.13 -12.65 25.14
C ALA A 1165 -14.99 -13.04 23.65
N PHE A 1166 -14.46 -12.16 22.80
CA PHE A 1166 -14.21 -12.44 21.39
C PHE A 1166 -13.18 -13.56 21.22
N SER A 1167 -12.04 -13.44 21.91
CA SER A 1167 -10.99 -14.48 21.91
C SER A 1167 -11.50 -15.82 22.44
N PHE A 1168 -12.34 -15.82 23.48
CA PHE A 1168 -12.97 -17.04 23.98
C PHE A 1168 -14.00 -17.62 23.00
N GLY A 1169 -14.83 -16.77 22.40
CA GLY A 1169 -15.84 -17.15 21.41
C GLY A 1169 -15.23 -17.79 20.17
N VAL A 1170 -14.21 -17.16 19.59
CA VAL A 1170 -13.46 -17.71 18.44
C VAL A 1170 -12.82 -19.06 18.80
N LYS A 1171 -12.16 -19.19 19.96
CA LYS A 1171 -11.57 -20.47 20.43
C LYS A 1171 -12.59 -21.61 20.59
N LYS A 1172 -13.86 -21.28 20.80
CA LYS A 1172 -14.95 -22.27 21.00
C LYS A 1172 -15.84 -22.43 19.76
N GLY A 1173 -15.60 -21.68 18.68
CA GLY A 1173 -16.40 -21.73 17.45
C GLY A 1173 -17.69 -20.88 17.47
N TYR A 1174 -17.78 -19.89 18.36
CA TYR A 1174 -18.96 -19.05 18.56
C TYR A 1174 -18.62 -17.55 18.44
N ILE A 1175 -18.64 -16.99 17.23
CA ILE A 1175 -18.46 -15.53 17.01
C ILE A 1175 -19.60 -14.70 17.62
N ILE A 1176 -20.74 -15.32 17.88
CA ILE A 1176 -21.92 -14.70 18.46
C ILE A 1176 -21.68 -14.27 19.91
N PHE A 1177 -20.81 -14.99 20.64
CA PHE A 1177 -20.57 -14.80 22.07
C PHE A 1177 -20.18 -13.35 22.48
N PRO A 1178 -19.18 -12.69 21.84
CA PRO A 1178 -18.87 -11.28 22.13
C PRO A 1178 -20.03 -10.32 21.85
N TRP A 1179 -20.77 -10.53 20.75
CA TRP A 1179 -21.87 -9.67 20.33
C TRP A 1179 -23.11 -9.81 21.23
N TRP A 1180 -23.38 -11.02 21.73
CA TRP A 1180 -24.46 -11.25 22.70
C TRP A 1180 -24.09 -10.73 24.09
N THR A 1181 -22.81 -10.82 24.47
CA THR A 1181 -22.29 -10.15 25.67
C THR A 1181 -22.52 -8.64 25.58
N LEU A 1182 -22.26 -8.03 24.41
CA LEU A 1182 -22.60 -6.62 24.14
C LEU A 1182 -24.11 -6.34 24.17
N THR A 1183 -24.93 -7.27 23.66
CA THR A 1183 -26.39 -7.16 23.69
C THR A 1183 -26.89 -7.09 25.14
N ILE A 1184 -26.36 -7.91 26.04
CA ILE A 1184 -26.66 -7.88 27.48
C ILE A 1184 -26.30 -6.51 28.07
N PHE A 1185 -25.08 -5.99 27.81
CA PHE A 1185 -24.70 -4.66 28.29
C PHE A 1185 -25.56 -3.54 27.71
N GLY A 1186 -25.99 -3.66 26.45
CA GLY A 1186 -26.95 -2.74 25.82
C GLY A 1186 -28.31 -2.75 26.54
N ILE A 1187 -28.86 -3.93 26.87
CA ILE A 1187 -30.12 -4.07 27.62
C ILE A 1187 -29.98 -3.48 29.02
N LEU A 1188 -28.88 -3.78 29.72
CA LEU A 1188 -28.60 -3.22 31.05
C LEU A 1188 -28.49 -1.69 31.02
N SER A 1189 -27.99 -1.11 29.92
CA SER A 1189 -27.93 0.35 29.75
C SER A 1189 -29.31 1.02 29.65
N ALA A 1190 -30.33 0.29 29.17
CA ALA A 1190 -31.68 0.82 28.99
C ALA A 1190 -32.43 1.01 30.32
N ILE A 1191 -32.20 0.12 31.31
CA ILE A 1191 -32.90 0.12 32.60
C ILE A 1191 -32.83 1.49 33.33
N PRO A 1192 -31.65 2.07 33.61
CA PRO A 1192 -31.56 3.36 34.29
C PRO A 1192 -32.15 4.52 33.47
N ILE A 1193 -32.12 4.45 32.14
CA ILE A 1193 -32.66 5.50 31.24
C ILE A 1193 -34.19 5.55 31.31
N TYR A 1194 -34.85 4.39 31.40
CA TYR A 1194 -36.31 4.33 31.52
C TYR A 1194 -36.83 4.79 32.88
N TRP A 1195 -36.02 4.65 33.94
CA TRP A 1195 -36.30 5.18 35.27
C TRP A 1195 -35.97 6.66 35.44
N THR A 1196 -35.31 7.28 34.45
CA THR A 1196 -35.01 8.71 34.46
C THR A 1196 -36.24 9.51 34.07
N VAL A 1197 -36.51 10.61 34.78
CA VAL A 1197 -37.58 11.57 34.48
C VAL A 1197 -36.95 12.89 34.06
N GLU A 1198 -37.48 13.51 33.00
CA GLU A 1198 -36.99 14.81 32.54
C GLU A 1198 -37.44 15.90 33.53
N THR A 1199 -36.48 16.53 34.21
CA THR A 1199 -36.72 17.66 35.11
C THR A 1199 -36.64 18.98 34.34
N ASP A 1200 -37.49 19.94 34.68
CA ASP A 1200 -37.32 21.33 34.25
C ASP A 1200 -36.07 21.88 34.95
N GLY A 1201 -34.93 21.89 34.27
CA GLY A 1201 -33.64 22.34 34.82
C GLY A 1201 -33.74 23.72 35.47
N PHE A 1202 -32.84 24.04 36.41
CA PHE A 1202 -32.72 25.31 37.16
C PHE A 1202 -33.93 26.28 37.13
N GLN A 1203 -35.07 25.86 37.67
CA GLN A 1203 -36.02 26.80 38.26
C GLN A 1203 -35.50 27.14 39.67
N GLY A 1204 -35.22 28.40 39.94
CA GLY A 1204 -34.89 28.85 41.29
C GLY A 1204 -36.10 28.65 42.19
N ASN A 1205 -36.08 27.62 43.02
CA ASN A 1205 -36.95 27.56 44.18
C ASN A 1205 -36.59 28.73 45.09
N GLY A 1206 -37.48 29.71 45.18
CA GLY A 1206 -37.56 30.54 46.37
C GLY A 1206 -37.85 29.61 47.55
N VAL A 1207 -36.84 29.38 48.38
CA VAL A 1207 -37.07 28.90 49.73
C VAL A 1207 -37.77 30.06 50.44
N VAL A 1208 -39.03 29.86 50.79
CA VAL A 1208 -39.66 30.60 51.88
C VAL A 1208 -38.96 30.10 53.15
N GLU A 1209 -37.91 30.81 53.58
CA GLU A 1209 -37.53 30.81 54.99
C GLU A 1209 -38.42 31.87 55.64
N GLU A 1210 -39.41 31.41 56.40
CA GLU A 1210 -40.11 32.23 57.39
C GLU A 1210 -39.10 32.57 58.49
N ASP A 1211 -38.68 33.84 58.54
CA ASP A 1211 -38.14 34.43 59.76
C ASP A 1211 -39.33 34.95 60.59
N GLU A 1212 -39.43 34.43 61.82
CA GLU A 1212 -40.32 34.88 62.89
C GLU A 1212 -40.08 36.35 63.25
N GLU A 1213 -41.15 37.11 63.55
CA GLU A 1213 -41.29 38.02 64.72
C GLU A 1213 -42.68 38.74 64.72
N PRO A 1214 -43.19 39.33 65.84
CA PRO A 1214 -44.06 38.66 66.82
C PRO A 1214 -45.42 39.38 67.08
N GLN A 1215 -46.20 38.82 68.05
CA GLN A 1215 -47.28 39.42 68.88
C GLN A 1215 -48.78 39.27 68.53
N GLU A 1216 -49.42 38.46 69.39
CA GLU A 1216 -50.60 38.72 70.24
C GLU A 1216 -52.06 38.77 69.72
N THR A 1217 -52.86 37.92 70.38
CA THR A 1217 -54.31 38.01 70.71
C THR A 1217 -55.29 37.89 69.52
N GLU A 1218 -56.42 37.19 69.55
CA GLU A 1218 -57.43 36.96 70.60
C GLU A 1218 -58.38 35.80 70.19
N TYR A 1219 -59.24 35.41 71.14
CA TYR A 1219 -60.20 34.29 71.21
C TYR A 1219 -61.32 34.18 70.14
N GLY A 1220 -61.90 32.95 70.01
CA GLY A 1220 -63.35 32.72 69.75
C GLY A 1220 -63.68 31.58 68.78
N ALA A 1221 -63.99 30.36 69.26
CA ALA A 1221 -65.34 29.74 69.32
C ALA A 1221 -66.10 29.61 67.97
N ALA A 1222 -66.24 28.42 67.37
CA ALA A 1222 -67.21 27.34 67.66
C ALA A 1222 -68.48 27.36 66.76
N ASP A 1223 -68.68 26.22 66.09
CA ASP A 1223 -69.95 25.48 65.95
C ASP A 1223 -70.85 25.55 64.69
N GLN A 1224 -71.25 24.34 64.28
CA GLN A 1224 -72.51 23.87 63.67
C GLN A 1224 -73.01 24.23 62.23
N ARG A 1225 -73.17 23.12 61.47
CA ARG A 1225 -74.38 22.66 60.72
C ARG A 1225 -74.69 23.13 59.27
N ARG A 1226 -74.81 22.08 58.45
CA ARG A 1226 -75.90 21.70 57.50
C ARG A 1226 -75.91 22.24 56.05
N SER A 1227 -76.06 21.25 55.17
CA SER A 1227 -76.73 21.17 53.85
C SER A 1227 -78.03 22.02 53.74
N PRO A 1228 -78.65 22.26 52.56
CA PRO A 1228 -78.76 21.31 51.43
C PRO A 1228 -78.88 21.88 49.98
N GLU A 1229 -78.98 20.92 49.04
CA GLU A 1229 -79.73 20.95 47.76
C GLU A 1229 -79.36 21.95 46.65
N SER A 1230 -79.18 21.41 45.43
CA SER A 1230 -79.91 21.94 44.27
C SER A 1230 -80.30 20.83 43.29
N ARG A 1231 -81.59 20.82 42.95
CA ARG A 1231 -82.23 20.11 41.83
C ARG A 1231 -82.12 20.97 40.56
N ALA A 1232 -82.18 20.27 39.44
CA ALA A 1232 -82.32 20.66 38.04
C ALA A 1232 -83.09 21.96 37.70
N CYS A 1233 -82.67 22.63 36.62
CA CYS A 1233 -83.36 22.62 35.30
C CYS A 1233 -82.76 23.69 34.36
N HIS A 1234 -82.08 23.28 33.29
CA HIS A 1234 -82.61 23.33 31.91
C HIS A 1234 -81.75 22.51 30.95
#